data_AF-A0A0P4WIE7-F1
#
_entry.id   AF-A0A0P4WIE7-F1
#
_cell.length_a   1.000
_cell.length_b   1.000
_cell.length_c   1.000
_cell.angle_alpha   90.00
_cell.angle_beta   90.00
_cell.angle_gamma   90.00
#
_symmetry.space_group_name_H-M   'P 1'
#
loop_
_entity.id
_entity.type
_entity.pdbx_description
1 polymer ?
#
loop_
_entity_poly.entity_id
_entity_poly.type
_entity_poly.pdbx_seq_one_letter_code
_entity_poly.pdbx_strand_id
1 'polypeptide(L)'
;MAHCMEDHQGNYISWEGGWKLNNTSEYYVSLSHFCNHTRDTIYFWFPQRPRQFAFYICEALGTHLPLPKTMEEVYFWFNLSANTWPNEKMRCRDNFWTSLIDMEEENTWVTHYDNAPALQVAWKDGEPNGIFYENCVKIEPIGLADINCVTNIRCSICEFKQLQIFSFLGTCEQELRNINFIAYQEEMGGLLFKGYGEYHIRKDGDEWVWVNVVKNKTLARLDPNAPMGMPMGRRVWHLETKVCDQMKGPRTLALTPCEDGSYTCNDATCIPHENRCDLKYDCQDHSDEEDCDLITKPVNYKQDLPPRPNKKQGLGSLPVGLKITIETATIETTKMTMQLTYDLKMIWYDNRLTFLNLKGNNSLNKVTHSSMITLWTPIIGFTNTGDHQHTVVDLETSLHLQQLTPSRERDPGAPGEVDLYPGGENELVLSRKYNTIFVCDFDLSLYPFDSQHCDMHLKMLAASSNYLAFNDNATSAIYVGSELLLEYHLGQPTLLYDNSREYSEVKVRIPLERRSGYAILNIYTPSLILLIISYVSLFFRPHIFEVRVMTTLTALLVMATLFTQVSASLPKTSYFKMVDVWLLFCIVISFLVIIFHTIIDNTLGDKISGMADVPTTIQVQPFGSPPSTPPKKFRTYEKVSVTTAGYISIARYSVFILFAIFNVIYWSYIFG
;
A
#
# COMPACT_ATOMS: atom_id res chain seq x y z
N MET A 1 -7.39 -24.83 35.57
CA MET A 1 -7.98 -25.45 36.79
C MET A 1 -8.87 -24.41 37.44
N ALA A 2 -9.97 -24.79 38.09
CA ALA A 2 -10.68 -23.87 38.99
C ALA A 2 -9.65 -23.20 39.90
N HIS A 3 -9.52 -21.89 39.79
CA HIS A 3 -8.89 -21.12 40.85
C HIS A 3 -9.77 -21.34 42.08
N CYS A 4 -9.18 -21.37 43.28
CA CYS A 4 -9.98 -21.37 44.51
C CYS A 4 -10.93 -20.15 44.60
N MET A 5 -10.89 -19.23 43.63
CA MET A 5 -11.76 -18.07 43.47
C MET A 5 -12.63 -18.05 42.21
N GLU A 6 -12.54 -19.00 41.25
CA GLU A 6 -13.41 -19.03 40.05
C GLU A 6 -13.87 -20.43 39.60
N ASP A 7 -15.18 -20.46 39.31
CA ASP A 7 -16.11 -21.47 38.77
C ASP A 7 -16.25 -22.87 39.45
N HIS A 8 -17.52 -23.22 39.70
CA HIS A 8 -17.99 -24.39 40.45
C HIS A 8 -18.38 -25.58 39.57
N GLN A 9 -18.29 -25.46 38.24
CA GLN A 9 -18.64 -26.53 37.31
C GLN A 9 -17.44 -27.47 37.05
N GLY A 10 -17.73 -28.77 36.89
CA GLY A 10 -16.72 -29.83 36.78
C GLY A 10 -15.68 -29.53 35.70
N ASN A 11 -14.45 -29.27 36.12
CA ASN A 11 -13.32 -28.77 35.30
C ASN A 11 -12.94 -29.61 34.07
N TYR A 12 -13.52 -30.80 33.87
CA TYR A 12 -13.14 -31.69 32.77
C TYR A 12 -14.31 -32.41 32.12
N ILE A 13 -15.39 -32.70 32.87
CA ILE A 13 -16.57 -33.36 32.31
C ILE A 13 -17.81 -32.82 33.00
N SER A 14 -18.81 -32.39 32.22
CA SER A 14 -20.07 -31.86 32.75
C SER A 14 -20.81 -32.92 33.56
N TRP A 15 -21.21 -32.56 34.78
CA TRP A 15 -22.04 -33.40 35.65
C TRP A 15 -23.50 -33.50 35.16
N GLU A 16 -23.90 -32.72 34.15
CA GLU A 16 -25.26 -32.73 33.58
C GLU A 16 -25.49 -33.86 32.56
N GLY A 17 -24.42 -34.54 32.11
CA GLY A 17 -24.52 -35.71 31.24
C GLY A 17 -25.04 -36.96 31.98
N GLY A 18 -25.71 -37.88 31.27
CA GLY A 18 -26.17 -39.14 31.85
C GLY A 18 -25.02 -40.11 32.15
N TRP A 19 -24.47 -40.06 33.35
CA TRP A 19 -23.40 -40.96 33.80
C TRP A 19 -23.95 -42.33 34.23
N LYS A 20 -23.31 -43.40 33.76
CA LYS A 20 -23.45 -44.75 34.35
C LYS A 20 -22.17 -45.08 35.10
N LEU A 21 -22.19 -44.84 36.41
CA LEU A 21 -21.11 -45.20 37.30
C LEU A 21 -21.26 -46.67 37.71
N ASN A 22 -20.23 -47.49 37.47
CA ASN A 22 -20.19 -48.88 37.92
C ASN A 22 -19.15 -49.02 39.04
N ASN A 23 -19.60 -49.44 40.22
CA ASN A 23 -18.74 -49.78 41.37
C ASN A 23 -17.86 -48.61 41.87
N THR A 24 -18.44 -47.42 42.03
CA THR A 24 -17.74 -46.22 42.52
C THR A 24 -18.17 -45.84 43.94
N SER A 25 -17.22 -45.45 44.78
CA SER A 25 -17.48 -44.80 46.06
C SER A 25 -17.45 -43.28 45.89
N GLU A 26 -18.46 -42.60 46.42
CA GLU A 26 -18.58 -41.14 46.43
C GLU A 26 -18.17 -40.60 47.80
N TYR A 27 -17.38 -39.52 47.81
CA TYR A 27 -16.99 -38.82 49.02
C TYR A 27 -17.18 -37.32 48.84
N TYR A 28 -17.87 -36.68 49.78
CA TYR A 28 -18.02 -35.24 49.82
C TYR A 28 -16.85 -34.63 50.59
N VAL A 29 -16.11 -33.75 49.92
CA VAL A 29 -14.93 -33.10 50.46
C VAL A 29 -15.13 -31.58 50.36
N SER A 30 -14.86 -30.85 51.44
CA SER A 30 -15.00 -29.38 51.43
C SER A 30 -13.96 -28.75 50.50
N LEU A 31 -14.30 -27.64 49.83
CA LEU A 31 -13.37 -26.91 48.95
C LEU A 31 -12.06 -26.52 49.67
N SER A 32 -12.17 -26.19 50.96
CA SER A 32 -11.01 -25.92 51.82
C SER A 32 -10.01 -27.07 51.88
N HIS A 33 -10.44 -28.33 51.80
CA HIS A 33 -9.53 -29.47 51.78
C HIS A 33 -8.62 -29.47 50.53
N PHE A 34 -9.14 -29.03 49.38
CA PHE A 34 -8.35 -28.93 48.14
C PHE A 34 -7.49 -27.65 48.11
N CYS A 35 -7.93 -26.58 48.77
CA CYS A 35 -7.25 -25.28 48.77
C CYS A 35 -6.28 -25.05 49.94
N ASN A 36 -6.25 -25.92 50.95
CA ASN A 36 -5.44 -25.75 52.18
C ASN A 36 -4.06 -26.42 52.11
N HIS A 37 -3.72 -27.06 51.00
CA HIS A 37 -2.33 -27.40 50.70
C HIS A 37 -1.67 -26.22 49.99
N THR A 38 -0.83 -25.48 50.71
CA THR A 38 0.26 -24.74 50.09
C THR A 38 1.00 -25.74 49.21
N ARG A 39 0.85 -25.62 47.89
CA ARG A 39 1.50 -26.53 46.94
C ARG A 39 3.00 -26.48 47.22
N ASP A 40 3.57 -27.62 47.64
CA ASP A 40 5.02 -27.74 47.72
C ASP A 40 5.59 -27.42 46.33
N THR A 41 6.58 -26.54 46.28
CA THR A 41 7.30 -26.22 45.05
C THR A 41 7.85 -27.52 44.46
N ILE A 42 7.64 -27.74 43.16
CA ILE A 42 8.06 -28.96 42.49
C ILE A 42 9.41 -28.68 41.84
N TYR A 43 10.35 -29.61 41.97
CA TYR A 43 11.70 -29.47 41.44
C TYR A 43 12.01 -30.61 40.48
N PHE A 44 12.37 -30.27 39.24
CA PHE A 44 12.91 -31.25 38.29
C PHE A 44 14.42 -31.10 38.19
N TRP A 45 15.10 -32.23 38.24
CA TRP A 45 16.54 -32.36 38.33
C TRP A 45 17.09 -33.00 37.07
N PHE A 46 18.11 -32.37 36.49
CA PHE A 46 18.78 -32.88 35.31
C PHE A 46 20.28 -33.07 35.57
N PRO A 47 20.90 -34.10 34.97
CA PRO A 47 22.31 -34.40 35.16
C PRO A 47 23.22 -33.33 34.54
N GLN A 48 24.53 -33.42 34.80
CA GLN A 48 25.52 -32.48 34.30
C GLN A 48 25.48 -32.35 32.77
N ARG A 49 25.13 -31.16 32.29
CA ARG A 49 25.06 -30.82 30.87
C ARG A 49 25.66 -29.43 30.61
N PRO A 50 25.96 -29.11 29.34
CA PRO A 50 26.34 -27.76 28.95
C PRO A 50 25.23 -26.76 29.27
N ARG A 51 25.62 -25.51 29.49
CA ARG A 51 24.73 -24.40 29.82
C ARG A 51 23.51 -24.28 28.89
N GLN A 52 23.70 -24.40 27.58
CA GLN A 52 22.61 -24.27 26.59
C GLN A 52 21.48 -25.26 26.85
N PHE A 53 21.80 -26.49 27.25
CA PHE A 53 20.80 -27.49 27.60
C PHE A 53 20.06 -27.13 28.90
N ALA A 54 20.77 -26.58 29.89
CA ALA A 54 20.21 -26.20 31.18
C ALA A 54 19.17 -25.08 31.07
N PHE A 55 19.43 -24.08 30.23
CA PHE A 55 18.46 -23.03 29.93
C PHE A 55 17.28 -23.56 29.15
N TYR A 56 17.56 -24.22 28.02
CA TYR A 56 16.53 -24.82 27.16
C TYR A 56 15.57 -25.71 27.94
N ILE A 57 16.07 -26.61 28.80
CA ILE A 57 15.20 -27.61 29.45
C ILE A 57 14.23 -26.96 30.43
N CYS A 58 14.65 -25.95 31.19
CA CYS A 58 13.76 -25.28 32.15
C CYS A 58 12.77 -24.38 31.42
N GLU A 59 13.23 -23.60 30.44
CA GLU A 59 12.40 -22.71 29.64
C GLU A 59 11.36 -23.48 28.83
N ALA A 60 11.77 -24.59 28.20
CA ALA A 60 10.87 -25.48 27.48
C ALA A 60 9.84 -26.18 28.38
N LEU A 61 10.11 -26.28 29.68
CA LEU A 61 9.14 -26.77 30.66
C LEU A 61 8.21 -25.65 31.17
N GLY A 62 8.37 -24.40 30.73
CA GLY A 62 7.60 -23.25 31.17
C GLY A 62 8.12 -22.65 32.48
N THR A 63 9.39 -22.86 32.82
CA THR A 63 10.01 -22.27 34.02
C THR A 63 11.46 -21.81 33.77
N HIS A 64 12.17 -21.39 34.81
CA HIS A 64 13.55 -20.88 34.74
C HIS A 64 14.44 -21.60 35.76
N LEU A 65 15.74 -21.46 35.55
CA LEU A 65 16.74 -21.87 36.54
C LEU A 65 16.60 -21.02 37.82
N PRO A 66 16.93 -21.58 38.99
CA PRO A 66 16.83 -20.86 40.25
C PRO A 66 17.80 -19.67 40.29
N LEU A 67 17.34 -18.59 40.90
CA LEU A 67 18.12 -17.38 41.17
C LEU A 67 18.12 -17.09 42.67
N PRO A 68 19.05 -17.65 43.45
CA PRO A 68 19.12 -17.39 44.88
C PRO A 68 19.63 -15.96 45.13
N LYS A 69 18.83 -15.17 45.85
CA LYS A 69 19.12 -13.77 46.18
C LYS A 69 19.84 -13.63 47.53
N THR A 70 19.66 -14.61 48.42
CA THR A 70 20.23 -14.63 49.77
C THR A 70 21.07 -15.87 50.01
N MET A 71 22.01 -15.80 50.95
CA MET A 71 22.80 -16.97 51.35
C MET A 71 21.94 -18.08 51.97
N GLU A 72 20.81 -17.74 52.61
CA GLU A 72 19.86 -18.72 53.14
C GLU A 72 19.24 -19.57 52.03
N GLU A 73 18.89 -18.96 50.90
CA GLU A 73 18.40 -19.67 49.72
C GLU A 73 19.48 -20.58 49.12
N VAL A 74 20.74 -20.14 49.08
CA VAL A 74 21.88 -20.98 48.63
C VAL A 74 22.01 -22.24 49.50
N TYR A 75 21.95 -22.11 50.83
CA TYR A 75 21.99 -23.26 51.74
C TYR A 75 20.76 -24.16 51.60
N PHE A 76 19.59 -23.58 51.33
CA PHE A 76 18.37 -24.34 51.06
C PHE A 76 18.54 -25.25 49.84
N TRP A 77 19.03 -24.72 48.71
CA TRP A 77 19.27 -25.51 47.49
C TRP A 77 20.27 -26.64 47.72
N PHE A 78 21.35 -26.37 48.46
CA PHE A 78 22.35 -27.38 48.80
C PHE A 78 21.74 -28.52 49.64
N ASN A 79 21.02 -28.19 50.71
CA ASN A 79 20.37 -29.19 51.57
C ASN A 79 19.30 -29.99 50.83
N LEU A 80 18.51 -29.32 49.98
CA LEU A 80 17.49 -29.96 49.16
C LEU A 80 18.11 -30.97 48.19
N SER A 81 19.21 -30.61 47.51
CA SER A 81 19.90 -31.51 46.60
C SER A 81 20.49 -32.74 47.32
N ALA A 82 21.06 -32.55 48.51
CA ALA A 82 21.64 -33.61 49.32
C ALA A 82 20.60 -34.63 49.80
N ASN A 83 19.39 -34.16 50.11
CA ASN A 83 18.27 -35.01 50.53
C ASN A 83 17.62 -35.75 49.35
N THR A 84 17.51 -35.10 48.19
CA THR A 84 16.77 -35.64 47.03
C THR A 84 17.59 -36.69 46.27
N TRP A 85 18.89 -36.44 46.07
CA TRP A 85 19.78 -37.33 45.29
C TRP A 85 21.06 -37.66 46.07
N PRO A 86 20.99 -38.55 47.08
CA PRO A 86 22.12 -38.86 47.97
C PRO A 86 23.28 -39.62 47.31
N ASN A 87 23.14 -40.07 46.05
CA ASN A 87 24.16 -40.84 45.33
C ASN A 87 25.24 -39.94 44.70
N GLU A 88 26.48 -40.03 45.18
CA GLU A 88 27.64 -39.21 44.76
C GLU A 88 28.09 -39.38 43.29
N LYS A 89 27.58 -40.39 42.57
CA LYS A 89 28.07 -40.75 41.22
C LYS A 89 27.88 -39.65 40.15
N MET A 90 26.96 -38.70 40.35
CA MET A 90 26.64 -37.66 39.36
C MET A 90 27.14 -36.25 39.71
N ARG A 91 27.79 -36.05 40.88
CA ARG A 91 28.35 -34.75 41.34
C ARG A 91 27.36 -33.56 41.24
N CYS A 92 26.06 -33.81 41.41
CA CYS A 92 25.00 -32.80 41.39
C CYS A 92 24.63 -32.30 42.79
N ARG A 93 25.47 -32.49 43.81
CA ARG A 93 25.18 -32.04 45.18
C ARG A 93 25.63 -30.60 45.42
N ASP A 94 26.69 -30.17 44.74
CA ASP A 94 27.42 -28.95 45.13
C ASP A 94 27.56 -27.92 43.99
N ASN A 95 26.93 -28.16 42.83
CA ASN A 95 27.31 -27.51 41.57
C ASN A 95 26.14 -27.42 40.56
N PHE A 96 25.43 -26.30 40.56
CA PHE A 96 24.26 -26.05 39.70
C PHE A 96 24.44 -24.81 38.82
N TRP A 97 23.81 -24.83 37.64
CA TRP A 97 23.63 -23.62 36.84
C TRP A 97 22.60 -22.68 37.47
N THR A 98 22.82 -21.37 37.32
CA THR A 98 21.82 -20.33 37.66
C THR A 98 21.32 -19.64 36.41
N SER A 99 20.33 -18.77 36.57
CA SER A 99 19.78 -18.00 35.46
C SER A 99 20.65 -16.80 35.00
N LEU A 100 21.78 -16.52 35.64
CA LEU A 100 22.56 -15.28 35.41
C LEU A 100 23.66 -15.43 34.36
N ILE A 101 23.79 -14.38 33.54
CA ILE A 101 24.81 -14.20 32.52
C ILE A 101 25.22 -12.72 32.43
N ASP A 102 26.40 -12.43 31.89
CA ASP A 102 26.88 -11.07 31.58
C ASP A 102 27.65 -11.05 30.24
N MET A 103 27.11 -11.77 29.25
CA MET A 103 27.77 -11.96 27.94
C MET A 103 27.81 -10.71 27.05
N GLU A 104 26.86 -9.78 27.20
CA GLU A 104 26.78 -8.58 26.37
C GLU A 104 27.63 -7.43 26.93
N GLU A 105 27.46 -7.15 28.23
CA GLU A 105 28.16 -6.09 28.94
C GLU A 105 28.74 -6.63 30.25
N GLU A 106 30.07 -6.62 30.30
CA GLU A 106 30.87 -7.08 31.44
C GLU A 106 30.46 -6.42 32.76
N ASN A 107 30.40 -7.20 33.85
CA ASN A 107 29.92 -6.78 35.17
C ASN A 107 28.43 -6.33 35.23
N THR A 108 27.68 -6.51 34.14
CA THR A 108 26.24 -6.24 34.09
C THR A 108 25.50 -7.57 34.06
N TRP A 109 25.30 -8.13 35.25
CA TRP A 109 24.63 -9.42 35.42
C TRP A 109 23.14 -9.31 35.16
N VAL A 110 22.69 -10.02 34.13
CA VAL A 110 21.29 -10.10 33.72
C VAL A 110 20.80 -11.54 33.76
N THR A 111 19.50 -11.70 33.94
CA THR A 111 18.82 -13.00 33.80
C THR A 111 18.69 -13.37 32.33
N HIS A 112 18.95 -14.63 32.00
CA HIS A 112 18.98 -15.12 30.61
C HIS A 112 17.64 -14.99 29.87
N TYR A 113 16.51 -15.10 30.58
CA TYR A 113 15.19 -15.23 29.97
C TYR A 113 14.50 -13.89 29.66
N ASP A 114 14.77 -12.83 30.43
CA ASP A 114 14.14 -11.50 30.29
C ASP A 114 15.16 -10.35 30.22
N ASN A 115 16.46 -10.65 30.26
CA ASN A 115 17.56 -9.68 30.33
C ASN A 115 17.40 -8.66 31.48
N ALA A 116 16.69 -9.02 32.55
CA ALA A 116 16.49 -8.13 33.68
C ALA A 116 17.77 -8.04 34.55
N PRO A 117 18.14 -6.84 35.02
CA PRO A 117 19.34 -6.68 35.84
C PRO A 117 19.17 -7.33 37.21
N ALA A 118 20.16 -8.13 37.61
CA ALA A 118 20.17 -8.81 38.90
C ALA A 118 20.72 -7.89 40.00
N LEU A 119 19.82 -7.11 40.62
CA LEU A 119 20.16 -6.08 41.61
C LEU A 119 20.69 -6.63 42.96
N GLN A 120 20.35 -7.86 43.34
CA GLN A 120 20.76 -8.47 44.60
C GLN A 120 21.13 -9.94 44.39
N VAL A 121 22.42 -10.23 44.50
CA VAL A 121 23.02 -11.54 44.19
C VAL A 121 23.94 -11.95 45.34
N ALA A 122 23.80 -13.18 45.83
CA ALA A 122 24.58 -13.71 46.95
C ALA A 122 25.96 -14.23 46.51
N TRP A 123 26.83 -13.33 46.04
CA TRP A 123 28.20 -13.66 45.65
C TRP A 123 29.00 -14.25 46.81
N LYS A 124 29.84 -15.24 46.49
CA LYS A 124 30.86 -15.76 47.37
C LYS A 124 31.97 -14.72 47.57
N ASP A 125 32.62 -14.75 48.72
CA ASP A 125 33.76 -13.88 49.01
C ASP A 125 34.85 -13.99 47.92
N GLY A 126 35.13 -12.86 47.27
CA GLY A 126 36.13 -12.78 46.18
C GLY A 126 35.55 -12.88 44.78
N GLU A 127 34.23 -13.11 44.62
CA GLU A 127 33.51 -13.13 43.33
C GLU A 127 32.68 -11.85 43.15
N PRO A 128 32.41 -11.42 41.90
CA PRO A 128 32.88 -12.00 40.64
C PRO A 128 34.35 -11.66 40.34
N ASN A 129 35.13 -12.62 39.81
CA ASN A 129 36.58 -12.48 39.62
C ASN A 129 37.08 -12.66 38.18
N GLY A 130 36.25 -13.19 37.29
CA GLY A 130 36.68 -13.75 36.02
C GLY A 130 36.71 -12.79 34.84
N ILE A 131 36.26 -11.54 35.04
CA ILE A 131 36.23 -10.49 34.01
C ILE A 131 35.54 -11.05 32.73
N PHE A 132 36.05 -10.75 31.53
CA PHE A 132 35.47 -11.12 30.23
C PHE A 132 35.47 -12.62 29.89
N TYR A 133 35.99 -13.50 30.75
CA TYR A 133 36.12 -14.93 30.45
C TYR A 133 35.10 -15.80 31.20
N GLU A 134 34.45 -15.28 32.22
CA GLU A 134 33.61 -16.05 33.14
C GLU A 134 32.16 -15.57 33.13
N ASN A 135 31.52 -15.66 31.97
CA ASN A 135 30.30 -14.89 31.76
C ASN A 135 29.00 -15.55 32.28
N CYS A 136 29.12 -16.54 33.17
CA CYS A 136 28.03 -17.36 33.65
C CYS A 136 28.18 -17.66 35.14
N VAL A 137 27.07 -17.91 35.83
CA VAL A 137 27.10 -18.12 37.28
C VAL A 137 26.73 -19.55 37.67
N LYS A 138 27.38 -20.06 38.71
CA LYS A 138 27.04 -21.32 39.37
C LYS A 138 26.69 -21.13 40.85
N ILE A 139 25.89 -22.04 41.38
CA ILE A 139 25.63 -22.17 42.82
C ILE A 139 26.67 -23.09 43.44
N GLU A 140 27.41 -22.57 44.42
CA GLU A 140 28.29 -23.31 45.33
C GLU A 140 27.73 -23.27 46.76
N PRO A 141 28.18 -24.16 47.67
CA PRO A 141 27.67 -24.21 49.05
C PRO A 141 27.88 -22.92 49.87
N ILE A 142 28.81 -22.06 49.45
CA ILE A 142 29.24 -20.84 50.16
C ILE A 142 28.90 -19.56 49.40
N GLY A 143 28.09 -19.65 48.33
CA GLY A 143 27.65 -18.50 47.54
C GLY A 143 27.64 -18.77 46.04
N LEU A 144 27.36 -17.72 45.28
CA LEU A 144 27.43 -17.71 43.83
C LEU A 144 28.84 -17.39 43.36
N ALA A 145 29.28 -18.05 42.29
CA ALA A 145 30.58 -17.80 41.66
C ALA A 145 30.40 -17.70 40.15
N ASP A 146 31.09 -16.75 39.53
CA ASP A 146 31.21 -16.66 38.08
C ASP A 146 32.12 -17.78 37.56
N ILE A 147 31.88 -18.18 36.31
CA ILE A 147 32.60 -19.26 35.65
C ILE A 147 32.50 -19.15 34.14
N ASN A 148 33.51 -19.70 33.45
CA ASN A 148 33.45 -19.87 32.00
C ASN A 148 32.29 -20.79 31.57
N CYS A 149 31.39 -20.23 30.77
CA CYS A 149 30.18 -20.87 30.26
C CYS A 149 30.43 -22.12 29.38
N VAL A 150 31.54 -22.17 28.65
CA VAL A 150 31.77 -23.13 27.56
C VAL A 150 32.48 -24.39 28.05
N THR A 151 33.44 -24.24 28.97
CA THR A 151 34.31 -25.35 29.40
C THR A 151 33.72 -26.18 30.54
N ASN A 152 32.62 -25.72 31.15
CA ASN A 152 32.03 -26.35 32.33
C ASN A 152 30.69 -27.01 32.03
N ILE A 153 30.44 -28.14 32.71
CA ILE A 153 29.15 -28.82 32.74
C ILE A 153 28.65 -28.88 34.18
N ARG A 154 27.38 -28.59 34.39
CA ARG A 154 26.74 -28.51 35.72
C ARG A 154 25.32 -29.04 35.64
N CYS A 155 24.75 -29.36 36.80
CA CYS A 155 23.39 -29.86 36.87
C CYS A 155 22.40 -28.70 36.78
N SER A 156 21.23 -28.93 36.22
CA SER A 156 20.15 -27.95 36.19
C SER A 156 18.99 -28.40 37.08
N ILE A 157 18.39 -27.41 37.73
CA ILE A 157 17.21 -27.57 38.55
C ILE A 157 16.16 -26.64 37.97
N CYS A 158 15.00 -27.16 37.64
CA CYS A 158 13.87 -26.35 37.17
C CYS A 158 12.84 -26.26 38.31
N GLU A 159 12.54 -25.04 38.75
CA GLU A 159 11.64 -24.77 39.87
C GLU A 159 10.22 -24.49 39.38
N PHE A 160 9.22 -25.23 39.86
CA PHE A 160 7.82 -25.02 39.48
C PHE A 160 7.02 -24.54 40.68
N LYS A 161 6.50 -23.31 40.61
CA LYS A 161 5.54 -22.79 41.59
C LYS A 161 4.19 -23.52 41.51
N GLN A 162 3.84 -24.01 40.32
CA GLN A 162 2.63 -24.77 40.05
C GLN A 162 2.89 -25.81 38.96
N LEU A 163 2.08 -26.87 38.91
CA LEU A 163 2.16 -27.86 37.83
C LEU A 163 1.83 -27.19 36.49
N GLN A 164 2.78 -27.24 35.56
CA GLN A 164 2.60 -26.73 34.21
C GLN A 164 1.78 -27.73 33.38
N ILE A 165 0.81 -27.19 32.63
CA ILE A 165 0.01 -27.96 31.68
C ILE A 165 0.66 -27.79 30.31
N PHE A 166 0.84 -28.90 29.62
CA PHE A 166 1.35 -28.92 28.25
C PHE A 166 0.23 -29.26 27.28
N SER A 167 0.10 -28.49 26.23
CA SER A 167 -0.82 -28.76 25.12
C SER A 167 -0.05 -29.41 23.98
N PHE A 168 -0.56 -30.52 23.45
CA PHE A 168 0.05 -31.22 22.32
C PHE A 168 -0.72 -30.93 21.02
N LEU A 169 -0.28 -29.87 20.35
CA LEU A 169 -0.92 -29.30 19.18
C LEU A 169 -0.57 -30.09 17.90
N GLY A 170 -1.54 -30.21 16.99
CA GLY A 170 -1.39 -30.90 15.70
C GLY A 170 -1.80 -32.36 15.67
N THR A 171 -2.26 -32.89 16.80
CA THR A 171 -2.69 -34.28 16.96
C THR A 171 -4.04 -34.61 16.31
N CYS A 172 -4.75 -33.62 15.73
CA CYS A 172 -6.13 -33.71 15.20
C CYS A 172 -7.22 -34.13 16.19
N GLU A 173 -6.88 -34.35 17.47
CA GLU A 173 -7.83 -34.71 18.51
C GLU A 173 -8.75 -33.54 18.83
N GLN A 174 -10.06 -33.79 18.90
CA GLN A 174 -11.04 -32.76 19.25
C GLN A 174 -11.31 -32.70 20.77
N GLU A 175 -10.97 -33.76 21.50
CA GLU A 175 -11.15 -33.83 22.95
C GLU A 175 -9.96 -33.22 23.69
N LEU A 176 -10.19 -32.14 24.45
CA LEU A 176 -9.13 -31.43 25.19
C LEU A 176 -8.34 -32.33 26.16
N ARG A 177 -8.97 -33.36 26.75
CA ARG A 177 -8.28 -34.32 27.65
C ARG A 177 -7.16 -35.12 26.99
N ASN A 178 -7.23 -35.29 25.66
CA ASN A 178 -6.26 -36.04 24.88
C ASN A 178 -5.12 -35.15 24.38
N ILE A 179 -5.31 -33.83 24.43
CA ILE A 179 -4.33 -32.82 24.02
C ILE A 179 -3.50 -32.36 25.22
N ASN A 180 -4.05 -32.41 26.43
CA ASN A 180 -3.40 -31.85 27.62
C ASN A 180 -2.59 -32.90 28.39
N PHE A 181 -1.35 -32.54 28.75
CA PHE A 181 -0.37 -33.37 29.45
C PHE A 181 0.20 -32.64 30.67
N ILE A 182 0.66 -33.42 31.66
CA ILE A 182 1.47 -32.94 32.77
C ILE A 182 2.82 -33.66 32.75
N ALA A 183 3.89 -32.90 32.94
CA ALA A 183 5.23 -33.43 33.09
C ALA A 183 5.43 -34.04 34.49
N TYR A 184 6.02 -35.23 34.54
CA TYR A 184 6.45 -35.92 35.75
C TYR A 184 7.91 -36.35 35.62
N GLN A 185 8.59 -36.39 36.75
CA GLN A 185 9.95 -36.93 36.85
C GLN A 185 9.96 -38.03 37.90
N GLU A 186 10.15 -39.28 37.46
CA GLU A 186 10.27 -40.46 38.35
C GLU A 186 11.74 -40.76 38.69
N GLU A 187 12.68 -40.46 37.77
CA GLU A 187 14.13 -40.64 37.94
C GLU A 187 14.88 -39.36 37.52
N MET A 188 16.09 -39.16 38.04
CA MET A 188 16.90 -37.98 37.70
C MET A 188 17.18 -37.90 36.19
N GLY A 189 16.83 -36.78 35.56
CA GLY A 189 16.94 -36.58 34.12
C GLY A 189 15.89 -37.32 33.28
N GLY A 190 15.05 -38.16 33.90
CA GLY A 190 13.89 -38.76 33.27
C GLY A 190 12.75 -37.74 33.17
N LEU A 191 12.01 -37.80 32.07
CA LEU A 191 10.81 -36.99 31.84
C LEU A 191 9.70 -37.89 31.29
N LEU A 192 8.51 -37.74 31.84
CA LEU A 192 7.32 -38.50 31.46
C LEU A 192 6.13 -37.54 31.40
N PHE A 193 5.55 -37.37 30.23
CA PHE A 193 4.35 -36.55 30.07
C PHE A 193 3.13 -37.47 30.11
N LYS A 194 2.33 -37.35 31.18
CA LYS A 194 1.08 -38.10 31.35
C LYS A 194 -0.07 -37.23 30.86
N GLY A 195 -0.78 -37.67 29.82
CA GLY A 195 -2.00 -37.02 29.37
C GLY A 195 -3.15 -37.24 30.35
N TYR A 196 -4.18 -36.38 30.30
CA TYR A 196 -5.38 -36.57 31.12
C TYR A 196 -6.26 -37.73 30.64
N GLY A 197 -6.16 -38.07 29.35
CA GLY A 197 -6.85 -39.20 28.74
C GLY A 197 -5.98 -40.46 28.66
N GLU A 198 -5.99 -41.08 27.49
CA GLU A 198 -5.32 -42.37 27.26
C GLU A 198 -3.87 -42.24 26.77
N TYR A 199 -3.40 -41.02 26.54
CA TYR A 199 -2.16 -40.75 25.81
C TYR A 199 -1.02 -40.31 26.72
N HIS A 200 0.14 -40.95 26.59
CA HIS A 200 1.36 -40.57 27.30
C HIS A 200 2.51 -40.34 26.30
N ILE A 201 3.42 -39.41 26.61
CA ILE A 201 4.69 -39.24 25.90
C ILE A 201 5.81 -39.64 26.85
N ARG A 202 6.56 -40.67 26.49
CA ARG A 202 7.62 -41.25 27.32
C ARG A 202 8.81 -41.66 26.49
N LYS A 203 9.95 -41.86 27.14
CA LYS A 203 11.14 -42.39 26.51
C LYS A 203 11.08 -43.93 26.50
N ASP A 204 11.27 -44.55 25.34
CA ASP A 204 11.36 -46.00 25.15
C ASP A 204 12.76 -46.32 24.58
N GLY A 205 13.67 -46.78 25.46
CA GLY A 205 15.09 -46.84 25.14
C GLY A 205 15.72 -45.45 25.03
N ASP A 206 16.21 -45.09 23.83
CA ASP A 206 16.77 -43.75 23.57
C ASP A 206 15.82 -42.83 22.77
N GLU A 207 14.67 -43.34 22.33
CA GLU A 207 13.72 -42.61 21.49
C GLU A 207 12.51 -42.13 22.30
N TRP A 208 11.94 -40.99 21.91
CA TRP A 208 10.68 -40.50 22.46
C TRP A 208 9.51 -41.09 21.68
N VAL A 209 8.55 -41.66 22.41
CA VAL A 209 7.36 -42.29 21.86
C VAL A 209 6.10 -41.66 22.41
N TRP A 210 5.16 -41.39 21.52
CA TRP A 210 3.78 -41.05 21.86
C TRP A 210 2.94 -42.32 21.81
N VAL A 211 2.37 -42.72 22.94
CA VAL A 211 1.69 -44.00 23.12
C VAL A 211 0.27 -43.82 23.62
N ASN A 212 -0.65 -44.67 23.15
CA ASN A 212 -1.92 -44.90 23.81
C ASN A 212 -1.75 -46.03 24.82
N VAL A 213 -1.89 -45.71 26.11
CA VAL A 213 -1.66 -46.64 27.22
C VAL A 213 -2.78 -47.67 27.34
N VAL A 214 -4.03 -47.26 27.08
CA VAL A 214 -5.20 -48.14 27.18
C VAL A 214 -5.18 -49.24 26.11
N LYS A 215 -4.78 -48.88 24.89
CA LYS A 215 -4.67 -49.79 23.74
C LYS A 215 -3.28 -50.40 23.60
N ASN A 216 -2.34 -50.01 24.45
CA ASN A 216 -0.93 -50.39 24.44
C ASN A 216 -0.29 -50.32 23.04
N LYS A 217 -0.44 -49.17 22.37
CA LYS A 217 -0.03 -48.98 20.97
C LYS A 217 0.77 -47.69 20.80
N THR A 218 1.93 -47.78 20.15
CA THR A 218 2.71 -46.61 19.72
C THR A 218 2.01 -45.90 18.55
N LEU A 219 1.83 -44.60 18.71
CA LEU A 219 1.18 -43.73 17.72
C LEU A 219 2.23 -43.06 16.85
N ALA A 220 3.25 -42.46 17.47
CA ALA A 220 4.34 -41.79 16.79
C ALA A 220 5.66 -41.91 17.54
N ARG A 221 6.76 -41.75 16.80
CA ARG A 221 8.12 -41.60 17.35
C ARG A 221 8.68 -40.23 16.98
N LEU A 222 9.42 -39.62 17.90
CA LEU A 222 10.12 -38.37 17.64
C LEU A 222 11.24 -38.59 16.62
N ASP A 223 11.47 -37.61 15.74
CA ASP A 223 12.62 -37.65 14.83
C ASP A 223 13.95 -37.67 15.62
N PRO A 224 14.92 -38.53 15.25
CA PRO A 224 16.19 -38.63 15.97
C PRO A 224 17.04 -37.35 15.89
N ASN A 225 16.78 -36.46 14.92
CA ASN A 225 17.48 -35.18 14.79
C ASN A 225 16.83 -34.05 15.61
N ALA A 226 15.87 -34.37 16.49
CA ALA A 226 15.25 -33.38 17.35
C ALA A 226 16.29 -32.59 18.17
N PRO A 227 16.24 -31.24 18.17
CA PRO A 227 17.14 -30.42 18.98
C PRO A 227 17.15 -30.87 20.44
N MET A 228 18.35 -31.00 21.00
CA MET A 228 18.61 -31.47 22.38
C MET A 228 18.02 -32.86 22.73
N GLY A 229 17.48 -33.61 21.76
CA GLY A 229 16.84 -34.91 21.96
C GLY A 229 15.59 -34.85 22.83
N MET A 230 14.85 -33.72 22.81
CA MET A 230 13.69 -33.47 23.67
C MET A 230 12.40 -33.25 22.86
N PRO A 231 11.24 -33.67 23.39
CA PRO A 231 9.96 -33.63 22.69
C PRO A 231 9.25 -32.27 22.74
N MET A 232 9.70 -31.34 23.59
CA MET A 232 9.08 -30.02 23.80
C MET A 232 9.37 -29.08 22.63
N GLY A 233 8.43 -28.17 22.39
CA GLY A 233 8.45 -27.24 21.27
C GLY A 233 7.94 -27.89 19.99
N ARG A 234 8.21 -27.25 18.85
CA ARG A 234 7.82 -27.78 17.54
C ARG A 234 8.82 -28.82 17.08
N ARG A 235 8.35 -30.04 16.87
CA ARG A 235 9.18 -31.19 16.52
C ARG A 235 8.53 -32.02 15.43
N VAL A 236 9.36 -32.68 14.63
CA VAL A 236 8.89 -33.66 13.65
C VAL A 236 8.70 -35.00 14.36
N TRP A 237 7.49 -35.55 14.22
CA TRP A 237 7.09 -36.86 14.71
C TRP A 237 6.70 -37.76 13.54
N HIS A 238 7.16 -39.00 13.55
CA HIS A 238 6.83 -40.01 12.56
C HIS A 238 5.64 -40.83 13.06
N LEU A 239 4.45 -40.60 12.49
CA LEU A 239 3.25 -41.37 12.80
C LEU A 239 3.36 -42.79 12.24
N GLU A 240 3.38 -43.78 13.13
CA GLU A 240 3.37 -45.21 12.80
C GLU A 240 1.96 -45.71 12.48
N THR A 241 0.95 -45.00 12.98
CA THR A 241 -0.45 -45.42 12.94
C THR A 241 -1.33 -44.25 12.53
N LYS A 242 -2.48 -44.55 11.92
CA LYS A 242 -3.46 -43.51 11.57
C LYS A 242 -4.07 -42.96 12.87
N VAL A 243 -3.96 -41.65 13.08
CA VAL A 243 -4.58 -40.92 14.20
C VAL A 243 -5.59 -39.94 13.58
N CYS A 244 -6.84 -39.99 14.04
CA CYS A 244 -8.00 -39.37 13.39
C CYS A 244 -7.98 -39.52 11.85
N ASP A 245 -7.83 -38.44 11.08
CA ASP A 245 -7.76 -38.48 9.61
C ASP A 245 -6.33 -38.41 9.05
N GLN A 246 -5.33 -38.29 9.92
CA GLN A 246 -3.93 -38.18 9.53
C GLN A 246 -3.34 -39.56 9.18
N MET A 247 -2.85 -39.68 7.94
CA MET A 247 -2.13 -40.88 7.50
C MET A 247 -0.73 -40.97 8.11
N LYS A 248 -0.17 -42.19 8.11
CA LYS A 248 1.21 -42.46 8.55
C LYS A 248 2.22 -41.57 7.82
N GLY A 249 3.27 -41.15 8.51
CA GLY A 249 4.35 -40.34 7.96
C GLY A 249 4.80 -39.21 8.90
N PRO A 250 5.76 -38.38 8.45
CA PRO A 250 6.27 -37.27 9.24
C PRO A 250 5.22 -36.15 9.39
N ARG A 251 5.10 -35.62 10.59
CA ARG A 251 4.24 -34.49 10.96
C ARG A 251 4.94 -33.59 11.96
N THR A 252 4.75 -32.28 11.83
CA THR A 252 5.20 -31.34 12.85
C THR A 252 4.12 -31.24 13.92
N LEU A 253 4.46 -31.59 15.16
CA LEU A 253 3.59 -31.47 16.33
C LEU A 253 4.30 -30.55 17.34
N ALA A 254 3.53 -29.79 18.12
CA ALA A 254 4.06 -28.88 19.11
C ALA A 254 3.63 -29.30 20.51
N LEU A 255 4.59 -29.64 21.38
CA LEU A 255 4.33 -29.87 22.80
C LEU A 255 4.71 -28.60 23.56
N THR A 256 3.72 -27.82 23.96
CA THR A 256 3.93 -26.46 24.47
C THR A 256 3.39 -26.24 25.87
N PRO A 257 4.13 -25.57 26.77
CA PRO A 257 3.59 -25.07 28.04
C PRO A 257 2.89 -23.70 27.90
N CYS A 258 2.89 -23.07 26.73
CA CYS A 258 2.41 -21.70 26.54
C CYS A 258 0.91 -21.54 26.75
N GLU A 259 0.50 -20.37 27.23
CA GLU A 259 -0.90 -20.00 27.46
C GLU A 259 -1.62 -19.64 26.15
N ASP A 260 -2.96 -19.60 26.20
CA ASP A 260 -3.78 -19.17 25.07
C ASP A 260 -3.45 -17.71 24.69
N GLY A 261 -3.16 -17.46 23.41
CA GLY A 261 -2.74 -16.14 22.91
C GLY A 261 -1.22 -15.94 22.85
N SER A 262 -0.44 -16.95 23.23
CA SER A 262 1.00 -17.01 22.97
C SER A 262 1.33 -17.90 21.77
N TYR A 263 2.45 -17.64 21.12
CA TYR A 263 3.05 -18.48 20.09
C TYR A 263 4.23 -19.27 20.68
N THR A 264 4.33 -20.54 20.30
CA THR A 264 5.43 -21.43 20.72
C THR A 264 6.52 -21.47 19.65
N CYS A 265 7.72 -21.03 20.00
CA CYS A 265 8.93 -21.14 19.17
C CYS A 265 9.35 -22.61 18.98
N ASN A 266 10.27 -22.92 18.04
CA ASN A 266 10.72 -24.30 17.85
C ASN A 266 11.51 -24.81 19.09
N ASP A 267 12.17 -23.94 19.84
CA ASP A 267 12.81 -24.24 21.13
C ASP A 267 11.85 -24.31 22.33
N ALA A 268 10.54 -24.21 22.11
CA ALA A 268 9.49 -24.24 23.14
C ALA A 268 9.39 -23.00 24.04
N THR A 269 10.13 -21.92 23.74
CA THR A 269 9.92 -20.62 24.38
C THR A 269 8.60 -20.01 23.93
N CYS A 270 8.00 -19.19 24.80
CA CYS A 270 6.71 -18.57 24.58
C CYS A 270 6.87 -17.09 24.32
N ILE A 271 6.35 -16.61 23.20
CA ILE A 271 6.24 -15.19 22.87
C ILE A 271 4.76 -14.80 22.69
N PRO A 272 4.37 -13.54 22.85
CA PRO A 272 3.03 -13.09 22.48
C PRO A 272 2.74 -13.40 21.01
N HIS A 273 1.52 -13.86 20.70
CA HIS A 273 1.17 -14.22 19.31
C HIS A 273 1.22 -13.01 18.35
N GLU A 274 1.08 -11.80 18.88
CA GLU A 274 1.23 -10.54 18.15
C GLU A 274 2.64 -10.33 17.59
N ASN A 275 3.66 -10.93 18.20
CA ASN A 275 5.06 -10.81 17.81
C ASN A 275 5.47 -11.78 16.70
N ARG A 276 4.68 -12.81 16.41
CA ARG A 276 4.96 -13.72 15.29
C ARG A 276 4.89 -12.97 13.95
N CYS A 277 5.92 -13.04 13.12
CA CYS A 277 5.95 -12.41 11.79
C CYS A 277 5.80 -10.88 11.83
N ASP A 278 6.50 -10.21 12.75
CA ASP A 278 6.50 -8.76 12.92
C ASP A 278 7.76 -8.07 12.37
N LEU A 279 8.63 -8.84 11.67
CA LEU A 279 9.93 -8.44 11.12
C LEU A 279 11.06 -8.29 12.16
N LYS A 280 10.86 -8.80 13.37
CA LYS A 280 11.85 -8.83 14.45
C LYS A 280 11.99 -10.25 14.97
N TYR A 281 13.22 -10.67 15.25
CA TYR A 281 13.46 -11.95 15.92
C TYR A 281 13.25 -11.78 17.43
N ASP A 282 12.17 -12.35 17.93
CA ASP A 282 11.84 -12.48 19.34
C ASP A 282 12.07 -13.90 19.87
N CYS A 283 11.94 -14.92 19.02
CA CYS A 283 12.40 -16.27 19.36
C CYS A 283 13.94 -16.35 19.31
N GLN A 284 14.56 -17.08 20.26
CA GLN A 284 16.03 -17.27 20.24
C GLN A 284 16.52 -18.08 19.03
N ASP A 285 15.64 -18.94 18.49
CA ASP A 285 15.88 -19.75 17.30
C ASP A 285 15.40 -19.10 16.00
N HIS A 286 14.88 -17.86 16.06
CA HIS A 286 14.34 -17.08 14.94
C HIS A 286 13.12 -17.74 14.24
N SER A 287 12.45 -18.69 14.89
CA SER A 287 11.32 -19.44 14.31
C SER A 287 9.99 -18.69 14.23
N ASP A 288 9.92 -17.51 14.83
CA ASP A 288 8.80 -16.58 14.75
C ASP A 288 8.64 -15.93 13.38
N GLU A 289 9.74 -15.78 12.64
CA GLU A 289 9.77 -15.22 11.29
C GLU A 289 9.78 -16.30 10.19
N GLU A 290 9.65 -17.57 10.58
CA GLU A 290 9.51 -18.70 9.65
C GLU A 290 8.03 -18.98 9.32
N ASP A 291 7.76 -19.35 8.06
CA ASP A 291 6.44 -19.71 7.55
C ASP A 291 5.35 -18.65 7.82
N CYS A 292 5.65 -17.39 7.48
CA CYS A 292 4.78 -16.23 7.62
C CYS A 292 3.75 -16.04 6.49
N ASP A 293 3.26 -17.15 5.92
CA ASP A 293 2.25 -17.09 4.86
C ASP A 293 0.91 -16.59 5.42
N LEU A 294 0.43 -15.47 4.87
CA LEU A 294 -0.80 -14.83 5.32
C LEU A 294 -2.08 -15.45 4.74
N ILE A 295 -1.98 -16.33 3.73
CA ILE A 295 -3.14 -16.79 2.94
C ILE A 295 -3.11 -18.30 2.76
N THR A 296 -4.20 -18.95 3.17
CA THR A 296 -4.47 -20.35 2.84
C THR A 296 -5.55 -20.45 1.77
N LYS A 297 -5.26 -21.24 0.72
CA LYS A 297 -6.17 -21.50 -0.40
C LYS A 297 -6.84 -22.86 -0.23
N PRO A 298 -8.14 -23.02 -0.53
CA PRO A 298 -8.78 -24.32 -0.54
C PRO A 298 -8.23 -25.18 -1.71
N VAL A 299 -8.26 -26.50 -1.55
CA VAL A 299 -7.69 -27.46 -2.55
C VAL A 299 -8.27 -27.27 -3.95
N ASN A 300 -9.52 -26.78 -4.05
CA ASN A 300 -10.23 -26.55 -5.30
C ASN A 300 -10.21 -25.07 -5.77
N TYR A 301 -9.28 -24.26 -5.25
CA TYR A 301 -9.16 -22.86 -5.66
C TYR A 301 -8.83 -22.74 -7.14
N LYS A 302 -9.59 -21.90 -7.86
CA LYS A 302 -9.36 -21.58 -9.26
C LYS A 302 -9.13 -20.08 -9.40
N GLN A 303 -7.90 -19.71 -9.78
CA GLN A 303 -7.48 -18.32 -9.89
C GLN A 303 -8.19 -17.57 -11.02
N ASP A 304 -8.69 -18.27 -12.06
CA ASP A 304 -9.32 -17.62 -13.22
C ASP A 304 -10.79 -17.25 -12.98
N LEU A 305 -11.37 -17.71 -11.87
CA LEU A 305 -12.78 -17.49 -11.57
C LEU A 305 -12.94 -16.45 -10.45
N PRO A 306 -13.88 -15.49 -10.60
CA PRO A 306 -14.17 -14.53 -9.55
C PRO A 306 -14.77 -15.22 -8.31
N PRO A 307 -14.59 -14.62 -7.12
CA PRO A 307 -15.23 -15.12 -5.91
C PRO A 307 -16.74 -14.96 -6.01
N ARG A 308 -17.47 -15.85 -5.31
CA ARG A 308 -18.93 -15.86 -5.39
C ARG A 308 -19.48 -14.78 -4.47
N PRO A 309 -20.42 -13.93 -4.93
CA PRO A 309 -21.05 -12.94 -4.06
C PRO A 309 -21.74 -13.62 -2.88
N ASN A 310 -21.61 -13.03 -1.70
CA ASN A 310 -22.15 -13.60 -0.48
C ASN A 310 -23.67 -13.35 -0.44
N LYS A 311 -24.46 -14.36 -0.81
CA LYS A 311 -25.94 -14.26 -0.87
C LYS A 311 -26.59 -13.77 0.44
N LYS A 312 -25.90 -13.92 1.58
CA LYS A 312 -26.38 -13.46 2.90
C LYS A 312 -26.48 -11.94 3.02
N GLN A 313 -25.71 -11.17 2.25
CA GLN A 313 -25.74 -9.70 2.25
C GLN A 313 -26.73 -9.11 1.24
N GLY A 314 -27.42 -9.93 0.43
CA GLY A 314 -28.36 -9.45 -0.58
C GLY A 314 -27.70 -8.76 -1.79
N LEU A 315 -26.37 -8.73 -1.89
CA LEU A 315 -25.67 -8.21 -3.06
C LEU A 315 -25.77 -9.20 -4.24
N GLY A 316 -26.27 -8.70 -5.38
CA GLY A 316 -26.36 -9.46 -6.63
C GLY A 316 -25.01 -9.70 -7.30
N SER A 317 -24.06 -8.77 -7.13
CA SER A 317 -22.71 -8.79 -7.70
C SER A 317 -21.65 -8.53 -6.62
N LEU A 318 -20.42 -8.98 -6.85
CA LEU A 318 -19.28 -8.69 -5.97
C LEU A 318 -18.85 -7.22 -6.19
N PRO A 319 -18.83 -6.40 -5.12
CA PRO A 319 -18.41 -5.02 -5.20
C PRO A 319 -16.89 -4.91 -5.27
N VAL A 320 -16.38 -4.18 -6.27
CA VAL A 320 -14.96 -3.82 -6.38
C VAL A 320 -14.84 -2.31 -6.21
N GLY A 321 -14.13 -1.87 -5.17
CA GLY A 321 -13.86 -0.45 -4.92
C GLY A 321 -12.57 0.00 -5.62
N LEU A 322 -12.58 1.19 -6.25
CA LEU A 322 -11.38 1.79 -6.83
C LEU A 322 -11.00 3.09 -6.15
N LYS A 323 -9.76 3.21 -5.70
CA LYS A 323 -9.22 4.49 -5.23
C LYS A 323 -8.11 4.95 -6.17
N ILE A 324 -8.40 6.01 -6.91
CA ILE A 324 -7.53 6.54 -7.97
C ILE A 324 -6.94 7.85 -7.47
N THR A 325 -5.61 7.88 -7.32
CA THR A 325 -4.89 9.09 -6.91
C THR A 325 -4.04 9.57 -8.07
N ILE A 326 -4.46 10.65 -8.71
CA ILE A 326 -3.77 11.23 -9.86
C ILE A 326 -2.70 12.21 -9.36
N GLU A 327 -1.44 11.92 -9.68
CA GLU A 327 -0.30 12.73 -9.24
C GLU A 327 0.07 13.80 -10.27
N THR A 328 0.09 13.42 -11.56
CA THR A 328 0.46 14.34 -12.64
C THR A 328 -0.44 14.14 -13.85
N ALA A 329 -0.66 15.24 -14.57
CA ALA A 329 -1.45 15.26 -15.79
C ALA A 329 -0.76 16.15 -16.82
N THR A 330 -0.57 15.65 -18.04
CA THR A 330 -0.08 16.43 -19.18
C THR A 330 -1.09 16.33 -20.31
N ILE A 331 -1.52 17.48 -20.84
CA ILE A 331 -2.50 17.57 -21.90
C ILE A 331 -1.82 18.00 -23.19
N GLU A 332 -2.04 17.25 -24.26
CA GLU A 332 -1.56 17.57 -25.61
C GLU A 332 -2.76 17.83 -26.52
N THR A 333 -3.09 19.12 -26.69
CA THR A 333 -4.26 19.59 -27.45
C THR A 333 -4.19 19.18 -28.94
N THR A 334 -3.00 19.12 -29.53
CA THR A 334 -2.78 18.79 -30.96
C THR A 334 -3.08 17.32 -31.28
N LYS A 335 -2.84 16.42 -30.33
CA LYS A 335 -3.14 14.98 -30.47
C LYS A 335 -4.48 14.59 -29.85
N MET A 336 -5.15 15.52 -29.17
CA MET A 336 -6.36 15.25 -28.38
C MET A 336 -6.11 14.15 -27.33
N THR A 337 -5.00 14.22 -26.62
CA THR A 337 -4.61 13.20 -25.62
C THR A 337 -4.29 13.82 -24.27
N MET A 338 -4.54 13.05 -23.22
CA MET A 338 -4.15 13.35 -21.84
C MET A 338 -3.33 12.20 -21.29
N GLN A 339 -2.09 12.47 -20.92
CA GLN A 339 -1.23 11.52 -20.24
C GLN A 339 -1.32 11.73 -18.72
N LEU A 340 -1.62 10.66 -17.99
CA LEU A 340 -1.77 10.67 -16.55
C LEU A 340 -0.77 9.74 -15.89
N THR A 341 -0.18 10.19 -14.79
CA THR A 341 0.48 9.30 -13.81
C THR A 341 -0.37 9.21 -12.56
N TYR A 342 -0.81 8.01 -12.20
CA TYR A 342 -1.72 7.79 -11.08
C TYR A 342 -1.43 6.48 -10.35
N ASP A 343 -1.75 6.45 -9.06
CA ASP A 343 -1.80 5.23 -8.25
C ASP A 343 -3.24 4.69 -8.25
N LEU A 344 -3.39 3.43 -8.69
CA LEU A 344 -4.66 2.72 -8.74
C LEU A 344 -4.69 1.69 -7.62
N LYS A 345 -5.61 1.89 -6.67
CA LYS A 345 -5.90 0.93 -5.61
C LYS A 345 -7.21 0.21 -5.89
N MET A 346 -7.19 -1.11 -5.86
CA MET A 346 -8.35 -1.97 -6.00
C MET A 346 -8.64 -2.67 -4.68
N ILE A 347 -9.90 -2.63 -4.26
CA ILE A 347 -10.36 -3.18 -2.97
C ILE A 347 -11.49 -4.17 -3.24
N TRP A 348 -11.33 -5.41 -2.76
CA TRP A 348 -12.35 -6.45 -2.91
C TRP A 348 -12.28 -7.49 -1.78
N TYR A 349 -13.30 -8.35 -1.74
CA TYR A 349 -13.39 -9.48 -0.79
C TYR A 349 -13.31 -10.81 -1.55
N ASP A 350 -12.68 -11.83 -0.96
CA ASP A 350 -12.68 -13.19 -1.50
C ASP A 350 -13.10 -14.18 -0.40
N ASN A 351 -14.35 -14.62 -0.47
CA ASN A 351 -14.94 -15.57 0.48
C ASN A 351 -14.36 -16.99 0.41
N ARG A 352 -13.52 -17.29 -0.59
CA ARG A 352 -12.88 -18.60 -0.73
C ARG A 352 -11.57 -18.68 0.04
N LEU A 353 -10.99 -17.53 0.41
CA LEU A 353 -9.70 -17.45 1.10
C LEU A 353 -9.89 -17.39 2.61
N THR A 354 -8.91 -17.96 3.31
CA THR A 354 -8.76 -17.80 4.76
C THR A 354 -7.41 -17.12 4.99
N PHE A 355 -7.44 -15.99 5.68
CA PHE A 355 -6.23 -15.27 6.05
C PHE A 355 -5.74 -15.74 7.41
N LEU A 356 -4.42 -15.70 7.61
CA LEU A 356 -3.74 -16.20 8.80
C LEU A 356 -3.04 -15.04 9.51
N ASN A 357 -3.12 -15.01 10.85
CA ASN A 357 -2.29 -14.14 11.71
C ASN A 357 -2.26 -12.66 11.30
N LEU A 358 -3.40 -12.11 10.87
CA LEU A 358 -3.50 -10.69 10.51
C LEU A 358 -3.14 -9.81 11.72
N LYS A 359 -2.31 -8.81 11.46
CA LYS A 359 -1.89 -7.81 12.44
C LYS A 359 -2.79 -6.58 12.36
N GLY A 360 -2.92 -5.89 13.48
CA GLY A 360 -3.64 -4.61 13.53
C GLY A 360 -2.98 -3.51 12.67
N ASN A 361 -1.67 -3.62 12.41
CA ASN A 361 -0.98 -2.73 11.49
C ASN A 361 -0.96 -3.31 10.06
N ASN A 362 -1.66 -2.64 9.14
CA ASN A 362 -1.78 -3.05 7.74
C ASN A 362 -0.43 -3.12 6.98
N SER A 363 0.62 -2.42 7.45
CA SER A 363 1.93 -2.47 6.78
C SER A 363 2.62 -3.83 6.93
N LEU A 364 2.34 -4.55 8.02
CA LEU A 364 2.88 -5.88 8.29
C LEU A 364 2.13 -6.98 7.53
N ASN A 365 0.89 -6.70 7.12
CA ASN A 365 0.05 -7.63 6.37
C ASN A 365 0.33 -7.61 4.86
N LYS A 366 1.61 -7.57 4.45
CA LYS A 366 2.02 -7.55 3.04
C LYS A 366 2.14 -8.96 2.49
N VAL A 367 1.45 -9.23 1.38
CA VAL A 367 1.49 -10.53 0.71
C VAL A 367 2.72 -10.64 -0.19
N THR A 368 3.39 -11.79 -0.16
CA THR A 368 4.54 -12.10 -1.03
C THR A 368 4.12 -12.17 -2.51
N HIS A 369 5.03 -11.80 -3.42
CA HIS A 369 4.73 -11.79 -4.86
C HIS A 369 4.38 -13.19 -5.40
N SER A 370 5.05 -14.24 -4.90
CA SER A 370 4.77 -15.64 -5.27
C SER A 370 3.34 -16.06 -4.92
N SER A 371 2.82 -15.61 -3.79
CA SER A 371 1.43 -15.85 -3.40
C SER A 371 0.48 -14.99 -4.22
N MET A 372 0.81 -13.72 -4.46
CA MET A 372 -0.01 -12.76 -5.20
C MET A 372 -0.38 -13.23 -6.61
N ILE A 373 0.59 -13.75 -7.38
CA ILE A 373 0.35 -14.21 -8.77
C ILE A 373 -0.60 -15.41 -8.88
N THR A 374 -0.81 -16.13 -7.78
CA THR A 374 -1.70 -17.31 -7.73
C THR A 374 -3.12 -16.99 -7.27
N LEU A 375 -3.39 -15.72 -6.94
CA LEU A 375 -4.70 -15.26 -6.50
C LEU A 375 -5.49 -14.69 -7.67
N TRP A 376 -6.82 -14.85 -7.62
CA TRP A 376 -7.71 -14.12 -8.50
C TRP A 376 -7.61 -12.62 -8.19
N THR A 377 -7.46 -11.81 -9.24
CA THR A 377 -7.49 -10.35 -9.16
C THR A 377 -8.48 -9.80 -10.18
N PRO A 378 -9.24 -8.74 -9.84
CA PRO A 378 -10.15 -8.10 -10.79
C PRO A 378 -9.34 -7.44 -11.92
N ILE A 379 -9.68 -7.78 -13.16
CA ILE A 379 -9.04 -7.20 -14.35
C ILE A 379 -9.87 -6.02 -14.84
N ILE A 380 -9.26 -4.83 -14.83
CA ILE A 380 -9.86 -3.59 -15.31
C ILE A 380 -9.14 -3.17 -16.60
N GLY A 381 -9.90 -3.01 -17.66
CA GLY A 381 -9.42 -2.52 -18.95
C GLY A 381 -9.53 -1.01 -19.06
N PHE A 382 -8.51 -0.39 -19.66
CA PHE A 382 -8.50 1.01 -20.04
C PHE A 382 -8.97 1.09 -21.48
N THR A 383 -10.19 1.58 -21.69
CA THR A 383 -10.86 1.40 -23.00
C THR A 383 -10.59 2.52 -23.99
N ASN A 384 -10.30 3.73 -23.50
CA ASN A 384 -9.96 4.90 -24.34
C ASN A 384 -8.44 5.17 -24.36
N THR A 385 -7.63 4.13 -24.34
CA THR A 385 -6.17 4.20 -24.55
C THR A 385 -5.84 3.67 -25.95
N GLY A 386 -4.75 4.17 -26.56
CA GLY A 386 -4.34 3.74 -27.91
C GLY A 386 -3.99 2.25 -28.00
N ASP A 387 -3.41 1.71 -26.93
CA ASP A 387 -3.20 0.28 -26.73
C ASP A 387 -4.26 -0.24 -25.75
N HIS A 388 -4.80 -1.45 -25.94
CA HIS A 388 -5.78 -2.09 -25.05
C HIS A 388 -5.16 -2.49 -23.71
N GLN A 389 -4.73 -1.51 -22.93
CA GLN A 389 -4.09 -1.67 -21.63
C GLN A 389 -5.11 -2.15 -20.60
N HIS A 390 -4.62 -2.95 -19.64
CA HIS A 390 -5.40 -3.46 -18.54
C HIS A 390 -4.52 -3.59 -17.31
N THR A 391 -5.16 -3.76 -16.15
CA THR A 391 -4.45 -3.95 -14.89
C THR A 391 -3.66 -5.25 -14.90
N VAL A 392 -2.41 -5.19 -14.45
CA VAL A 392 -1.49 -6.34 -14.37
C VAL A 392 -0.95 -6.50 -12.96
N VAL A 393 -0.57 -7.73 -12.62
CA VAL A 393 0.08 -8.09 -11.35
C VAL A 393 1.53 -8.42 -11.64
N ASP A 394 2.45 -7.62 -11.11
CA ASP A 394 3.89 -7.72 -11.32
C ASP A 394 4.68 -7.32 -10.06
N LEU A 395 6.01 -7.20 -10.17
CA LEU A 395 6.90 -6.88 -9.05
C LEU A 395 6.72 -5.48 -8.45
N GLU A 396 6.15 -4.52 -9.20
CA GLU A 396 5.87 -3.18 -8.64
C GLU A 396 4.46 -3.12 -8.03
N THR A 397 3.70 -4.21 -8.12
CA THR A 397 2.39 -4.33 -7.49
C THR A 397 2.55 -4.67 -6.01
N SER A 398 1.80 -4.00 -5.14
CA SER A 398 1.72 -4.34 -3.73
C SER A 398 0.32 -4.83 -3.38
N LEU A 399 0.23 -5.92 -2.61
CA LEU A 399 -1.02 -6.45 -2.06
C LEU A 399 -0.92 -6.46 -0.54
N HIS A 400 -1.89 -5.83 0.11
CA HIS A 400 -2.02 -5.80 1.57
C HIS A 400 -3.39 -6.34 2.00
N LEU A 401 -3.42 -7.02 3.14
CA LEU A 401 -4.65 -7.47 3.78
C LEU A 401 -5.03 -6.49 4.89
N GLN A 402 -6.29 -6.08 4.91
CA GLN A 402 -6.80 -5.17 5.93
C GLN A 402 -7.78 -5.91 6.84
N GLN A 403 -7.44 -5.91 8.13
CA GLN A 403 -8.25 -6.50 9.19
C GLN A 403 -9.42 -5.56 9.51
N LEU A 404 -10.65 -6.03 9.25
CA LEU A 404 -11.89 -5.31 9.59
C LEU A 404 -12.67 -6.04 10.69
N THR A 405 -12.47 -7.35 10.81
CA THR A 405 -13.14 -8.22 11.79
C THR A 405 -12.11 -8.97 12.63
N PRO A 406 -12.44 -9.31 13.90
CA PRO A 406 -11.55 -10.10 14.73
C PRO A 406 -11.39 -11.52 14.17
N SER A 407 -10.35 -12.23 14.64
CA SER A 407 -10.14 -13.63 14.29
C SER A 407 -11.32 -14.48 14.77
N ARG A 408 -11.58 -15.57 14.04
CA ARG A 408 -12.45 -16.64 14.51
C ARG A 408 -11.68 -17.54 15.47
N GLU A 409 -12.37 -18.01 16.50
CA GLU A 409 -11.82 -18.98 17.44
C GLU A 409 -11.25 -20.21 16.70
N ARG A 410 -10.06 -20.61 17.15
CA ARG A 410 -9.27 -21.69 16.58
C ARG A 410 -9.83 -23.06 17.00
N ASP A 411 -9.60 -24.06 16.15
CA ASP A 411 -9.72 -25.48 16.56
C ASP A 411 -8.50 -25.88 17.42
N PRO A 412 -8.68 -26.24 18.71
CA PRO A 412 -7.59 -26.61 19.61
C PRO A 412 -6.72 -27.77 19.11
N GLY A 413 -7.23 -28.63 18.22
CA GLY A 413 -6.50 -29.75 17.63
C GLY A 413 -5.57 -29.41 16.46
N ALA A 414 -5.56 -28.15 15.99
CA ALA A 414 -4.81 -27.73 14.81
C ALA A 414 -3.27 -27.70 15.03
N PRO A 415 -2.44 -27.91 13.98
CA PRO A 415 -0.98 -28.08 14.08
C PRO A 415 -0.14 -26.85 14.42
N GLY A 416 -0.73 -25.66 14.54
CA GLY A 416 -0.01 -24.48 15.01
C GLY A 416 -0.95 -23.43 15.55
N GLU A 417 -0.44 -22.60 16.46
CA GLU A 417 -1.10 -21.40 16.96
C GLU A 417 -1.26 -20.41 15.80
N VAL A 418 -2.46 -20.42 15.20
CA VAL A 418 -2.79 -19.63 14.03
C VAL A 418 -4.18 -19.03 14.21
N ASP A 419 -4.24 -17.71 14.06
CA ASP A 419 -5.50 -16.97 14.05
C ASP A 419 -6.10 -16.99 12.64
N LEU A 420 -7.37 -17.36 12.57
CA LEU A 420 -8.08 -17.51 11.29
C LEU A 420 -8.99 -16.31 11.04
N TYR A 421 -8.80 -15.67 9.90
CA TYR A 421 -9.59 -14.53 9.47
C TYR A 421 -10.33 -14.87 8.18
N PRO A 422 -11.67 -14.80 8.17
CA PRO A 422 -12.44 -15.10 6.96
C PRO A 422 -12.23 -14.01 5.89
N GLY A 423 -11.85 -14.41 4.67
CA GLY A 423 -11.62 -13.47 3.56
C GLY A 423 -12.88 -12.84 2.96
N GLY A 424 -14.06 -13.29 3.37
CA GLY A 424 -15.33 -12.65 3.03
C GLY A 424 -15.70 -11.45 3.92
N GLU A 425 -14.98 -11.25 5.03
CA GLU A 425 -15.21 -10.18 6.01
C GLU A 425 -14.02 -9.22 6.12
N ASN A 426 -12.86 -9.60 5.57
CA ASN A 426 -11.63 -8.82 5.54
C ASN A 426 -11.24 -8.55 4.09
N GLU A 427 -10.72 -7.37 3.80
CA GLU A 427 -10.53 -6.90 2.43
C GLU A 427 -9.09 -7.07 1.92
N LEU A 428 -8.98 -7.32 0.61
CA LEU A 428 -7.75 -7.32 -0.16
C LEU A 428 -7.56 -5.95 -0.80
N VAL A 429 -6.40 -5.33 -0.59
CA VAL A 429 -6.06 -4.02 -1.15
C VAL A 429 -4.83 -4.16 -2.06
N LEU A 430 -5.06 -4.09 -3.37
CA LEU A 430 -3.98 -4.09 -4.37
C LEU A 430 -3.68 -2.65 -4.81
N SER A 431 -2.40 -2.26 -4.82
CA SER A 431 -1.94 -0.95 -5.30
C SER A 431 -0.97 -1.14 -6.45
N ARG A 432 -1.13 -0.36 -7.51
CA ARG A 432 -0.15 -0.26 -8.60
C ARG A 432 -0.19 1.13 -9.24
N LYS A 433 0.99 1.66 -9.52
CA LYS A 433 1.18 2.93 -10.22
C LYS A 433 1.18 2.73 -11.73
N TYR A 434 0.46 3.59 -12.45
CA TYR A 434 0.33 3.56 -13.90
C TYR A 434 0.71 4.90 -14.52
N ASN A 435 1.24 4.85 -15.74
CA ASN A 435 1.47 5.99 -16.60
C ASN A 435 0.82 5.69 -17.95
N THR A 436 -0.34 6.28 -18.22
CA THR A 436 -1.16 5.93 -19.39
C THR A 436 -1.59 7.17 -20.16
N ILE A 437 -1.72 7.00 -21.48
CA ILE A 437 -2.16 8.04 -22.40
C ILE A 437 -3.60 7.75 -22.79
N PHE A 438 -4.51 8.60 -22.33
CA PHE A 438 -5.92 8.55 -22.66
C PHE A 438 -6.22 9.45 -23.87
N VAL A 439 -7.06 8.94 -24.76
CA VAL A 439 -7.61 9.69 -25.88
C VAL A 439 -8.82 10.47 -25.39
N CYS A 440 -8.79 11.77 -25.65
CA CYS A 440 -9.85 12.72 -25.35
C CYS A 440 -10.48 13.18 -26.68
N ASP A 441 -11.71 13.68 -26.63
CA ASP A 441 -12.33 14.37 -27.77
C ASP A 441 -12.62 15.81 -27.35
N PHE A 442 -11.85 16.77 -27.88
CA PHE A 442 -11.93 18.17 -27.51
C PHE A 442 -12.75 18.97 -28.51
N ASP A 443 -13.70 19.77 -28.03
CA ASP A 443 -14.47 20.69 -28.86
C ASP A 443 -13.83 22.08 -28.86
N LEU A 444 -13.02 22.36 -29.88
CA LEU A 444 -12.27 23.60 -30.00
C LEU A 444 -13.07 24.74 -30.67
N SER A 445 -14.39 24.59 -30.83
CA SER A 445 -15.23 25.61 -31.48
C SER A 445 -15.06 27.00 -30.85
N LEU A 446 -15.02 27.07 -29.52
CA LEU A 446 -14.86 28.29 -28.73
C LEU A 446 -13.40 28.68 -28.42
N TYR A 447 -12.41 28.06 -29.07
CA TYR A 447 -11.00 28.35 -28.81
C TYR A 447 -10.67 29.85 -28.97
N PRO A 448 -9.95 30.49 -28.02
CA PRO A 448 -9.26 29.94 -26.83
C PRO A 448 -10.04 30.07 -25.50
N PHE A 449 -11.36 30.30 -25.54
CA PHE A 449 -12.21 30.50 -24.36
C PHE A 449 -13.03 29.25 -24.01
N ASP A 450 -12.59 28.09 -24.48
CA ASP A 450 -13.23 26.81 -24.30
C ASP A 450 -12.98 26.23 -22.91
N SER A 451 -13.98 25.48 -22.41
CA SER A 451 -13.85 24.56 -21.28
C SER A 451 -14.00 23.14 -21.81
N GLN A 452 -13.05 22.29 -21.47
CA GLN A 452 -12.99 20.91 -21.92
C GLN A 452 -13.16 19.96 -20.75
N HIS A 453 -13.34 18.69 -21.07
CA HIS A 453 -13.18 17.61 -20.12
C HIS A 453 -12.45 16.47 -20.81
N CYS A 454 -11.69 15.70 -20.05
CA CYS A 454 -11.19 14.43 -20.52
C CYS A 454 -11.55 13.33 -19.53
N ASP A 455 -11.99 12.20 -20.07
CA ASP A 455 -12.50 11.09 -19.30
C ASP A 455 -11.48 9.94 -19.34
N MET A 456 -11.25 9.28 -18.21
CA MET A 456 -10.58 7.99 -18.15
C MET A 456 -11.64 6.90 -18.06
N HIS A 457 -11.72 6.03 -19.07
CA HIS A 457 -12.74 4.99 -19.15
C HIS A 457 -12.21 3.65 -18.64
N LEU A 458 -12.68 3.25 -17.45
CA LEU A 458 -12.34 1.98 -16.82
C LEU A 458 -13.49 0.99 -16.96
N LYS A 459 -13.19 -0.20 -17.48
CA LYS A 459 -14.19 -1.26 -17.69
C LYS A 459 -13.79 -2.54 -16.97
N MET A 460 -14.72 -3.15 -16.26
CA MET A 460 -14.51 -4.47 -15.67
C MET A 460 -14.47 -5.53 -16.78
N LEU A 461 -13.32 -6.19 -17.00
CA LEU A 461 -13.17 -7.21 -18.04
C LEU A 461 -13.36 -8.64 -17.51
N ALA A 462 -13.18 -8.85 -16.20
CA ALA A 462 -13.15 -10.18 -15.59
C ALA A 462 -14.51 -10.92 -15.62
N ALA A 463 -15.64 -10.20 -15.52
CA ALA A 463 -16.98 -10.79 -15.61
C ALA A 463 -18.03 -9.70 -15.92
N SER A 464 -19.24 -10.13 -16.30
CA SER A 464 -20.38 -9.24 -16.55
C SER A 464 -20.81 -8.47 -15.29
N SER A 465 -21.53 -7.36 -15.47
CA SER A 465 -22.08 -6.51 -14.41
C SER A 465 -22.93 -7.27 -13.37
N ASN A 466 -23.54 -8.39 -13.76
CA ASN A 466 -24.30 -9.28 -12.85
C ASN A 466 -23.43 -9.98 -11.79
N TYR A 467 -22.13 -10.17 -12.05
CA TYR A 467 -21.22 -10.87 -11.13
C TYR A 467 -20.19 -9.95 -10.50
N LEU A 468 -19.72 -8.94 -11.24
CA LEU A 468 -18.74 -7.95 -10.78
C LEU A 468 -19.22 -6.55 -11.14
N ALA A 469 -19.26 -5.67 -10.15
CA ALA A 469 -19.60 -4.27 -10.37
C ALA A 469 -18.70 -3.36 -9.56
N PHE A 470 -18.47 -2.15 -10.06
CA PHE A 470 -17.82 -1.12 -9.26
C PHE A 470 -18.71 -0.72 -8.09
N ASN A 471 -18.09 -0.48 -6.93
CA ASN A 471 -18.78 -0.03 -5.73
C ASN A 471 -18.77 1.49 -5.68
N ASP A 472 -19.94 2.11 -5.82
CA ASP A 472 -20.09 3.57 -5.88
C ASP A 472 -19.57 4.28 -4.62
N ASN A 473 -19.71 3.67 -3.44
CA ASN A 473 -19.31 4.28 -2.16
C ASN A 473 -17.81 4.11 -1.88
N ALA A 474 -17.23 2.98 -2.30
CA ALA A 474 -15.82 2.70 -2.08
C ALA A 474 -14.94 3.30 -3.21
N THR A 475 -15.55 3.70 -4.33
CA THR A 475 -14.83 4.24 -5.48
C THR A 475 -14.66 5.74 -5.35
N SER A 476 -13.41 6.21 -5.45
CA SER A 476 -13.03 7.62 -5.34
C SER A 476 -11.89 7.95 -6.30
N ALA A 477 -11.92 9.15 -6.87
CA ALA A 477 -10.82 9.71 -7.65
C ALA A 477 -10.47 11.07 -7.07
N ILE A 478 -9.18 11.33 -6.90
CA ILE A 478 -8.66 12.62 -6.42
C ILE A 478 -7.46 13.04 -7.26
N TYR A 479 -7.33 14.35 -7.47
CA TYR A 479 -6.15 14.95 -8.08
C TYR A 479 -5.33 15.66 -7.01
N VAL A 480 -4.07 15.25 -6.85
CA VAL A 480 -3.14 15.76 -5.83
C VAL A 480 -2.01 16.61 -6.44
N GLY A 481 -1.93 16.64 -7.77
CA GLY A 481 -0.91 17.41 -8.51
C GLY A 481 -1.14 18.91 -8.54
N SER A 482 -0.34 19.61 -9.35
CA SER A 482 -0.49 21.05 -9.58
C SER A 482 -1.71 21.34 -10.45
N GLU A 483 -2.74 21.97 -9.89
CA GLU A 483 -3.95 22.39 -10.61
C GLU A 483 -3.64 23.37 -11.75
N LEU A 484 -2.54 24.11 -11.64
CA LEU A 484 -2.05 25.04 -12.65
C LEU A 484 -1.07 24.36 -13.61
N LEU A 485 -1.55 24.04 -14.81
CA LEU A 485 -0.69 23.66 -15.93
C LEU A 485 -0.37 24.87 -16.82
N LEU A 486 0.47 24.62 -17.84
CA LEU A 486 0.87 25.63 -18.82
C LEU A 486 -0.33 26.16 -19.61
N GLU A 487 -1.15 25.26 -20.15
CA GLU A 487 -2.30 25.62 -21.02
C GLU A 487 -3.65 25.61 -20.31
N TYR A 488 -3.80 24.84 -19.23
CA TYR A 488 -5.08 24.58 -18.57
C TYR A 488 -4.99 24.75 -17.05
N HIS A 489 -6.15 25.00 -16.45
CA HIS A 489 -6.41 24.83 -15.04
C HIS A 489 -7.24 23.54 -14.86
N LEU A 490 -6.77 22.62 -14.02
CA LEU A 490 -7.48 21.37 -13.73
C LEU A 490 -8.43 21.57 -12.56
N GLY A 491 -9.67 21.13 -12.71
CA GLY A 491 -10.56 20.95 -11.57
C GLY A 491 -10.50 19.53 -11.01
N GLN A 492 -11.18 19.31 -9.89
CA GLN A 492 -11.23 18.00 -9.25
C GLN A 492 -12.00 16.97 -10.11
N PRO A 493 -11.54 15.72 -10.18
CA PRO A 493 -12.17 14.68 -10.98
C PRO A 493 -13.55 14.31 -10.42
N THR A 494 -14.45 13.95 -11.33
CA THR A 494 -15.81 13.48 -11.01
C THR A 494 -16.01 12.07 -11.53
N LEU A 495 -16.81 11.27 -10.83
CA LEU A 495 -17.08 9.87 -11.19
C LEU A 495 -18.44 9.75 -11.86
N LEU A 496 -18.46 9.11 -13.03
CA LEU A 496 -19.68 8.81 -13.79
C LEU A 496 -19.76 7.30 -13.99
N TYR A 497 -20.82 6.68 -13.47
CA TYR A 497 -21.04 5.24 -13.57
C TYR A 497 -21.95 4.92 -14.75
N ASP A 498 -21.56 3.93 -15.55
CA ASP A 498 -22.39 3.37 -16.62
C ASP A 498 -22.52 1.85 -16.44
N ASN A 499 -23.66 1.45 -15.86
CA ASN A 499 -24.02 0.05 -15.63
C ASN A 499 -25.08 -0.45 -16.64
N SER A 500 -25.36 0.30 -17.71
CA SER A 500 -26.39 -0.04 -18.71
C SER A 500 -25.95 -1.20 -19.63
N ARG A 501 -24.64 -1.42 -19.73
CA ARG A 501 -24.02 -2.40 -20.62
C ARG A 501 -23.77 -3.74 -19.92
N GLU A 502 -23.38 -4.75 -20.70
CA GLU A 502 -23.05 -6.10 -20.22
C GLU A 502 -21.93 -6.12 -19.15
N TYR A 503 -21.07 -5.11 -19.12
CA TYR A 503 -19.98 -4.94 -18.17
C TYR A 503 -20.12 -3.61 -17.43
N SER A 504 -19.73 -3.59 -16.15
CA SER A 504 -19.69 -2.36 -15.36
C SER A 504 -18.55 -1.45 -15.84
N GLU A 505 -18.86 -0.17 -16.08
CA GLU A 505 -17.93 0.85 -16.55
C GLU A 505 -17.98 2.06 -15.61
N VAL A 506 -16.81 2.61 -15.28
CA VAL A 506 -16.68 3.87 -14.52
C VAL A 506 -15.80 4.83 -15.31
N LYS A 507 -16.29 6.06 -15.47
CA LYS A 507 -15.59 7.14 -16.15
C LYS A 507 -15.14 8.17 -15.13
N VAL A 508 -13.84 8.43 -15.10
CA VAL A 508 -13.26 9.50 -14.28
C VAL A 508 -13.13 10.73 -15.15
N ARG A 509 -14.02 11.70 -14.96
CA ARG A 509 -14.07 12.94 -15.74
C ARG A 509 -13.25 14.04 -15.09
N ILE A 510 -12.22 14.50 -15.78
CA ILE A 510 -11.35 15.59 -15.35
C ILE A 510 -11.75 16.87 -16.09
N PRO A 511 -12.30 17.88 -15.40
CA PRO A 511 -12.62 19.16 -16.00
C PRO A 511 -11.35 19.98 -16.25
N LEU A 512 -11.27 20.60 -17.43
CA LEU A 512 -10.12 21.37 -17.92
C LEU A 512 -10.60 22.77 -18.34
N GLU A 513 -10.08 23.82 -17.72
CA GLU A 513 -10.38 25.20 -18.10
C GLU A 513 -9.17 25.83 -18.81
N ARG A 514 -9.34 26.34 -20.04
CA ARG A 514 -8.20 26.87 -20.82
C ARG A 514 -7.74 28.23 -20.30
N ARG A 515 -6.43 28.41 -20.22
CA ARG A 515 -5.79 29.69 -19.91
C ARG A 515 -5.63 30.54 -21.17
N SER A 516 -6.63 31.37 -21.45
CA SER A 516 -6.70 32.20 -22.67
C SER A 516 -5.64 33.32 -22.77
N GLY A 517 -4.96 33.68 -21.67
CA GLY A 517 -4.04 34.83 -21.60
C GLY A 517 -2.90 34.81 -22.63
N TYR A 518 -2.32 33.64 -22.90
CA TYR A 518 -1.28 33.50 -23.93
C TYR A 518 -1.82 33.81 -25.33
N ALA A 519 -3.01 33.29 -25.66
CA ALA A 519 -3.65 33.51 -26.95
C ALA A 519 -4.08 34.98 -27.12
N ILE A 520 -4.56 35.64 -26.06
CA ILE A 520 -4.91 37.06 -26.09
C ILE A 520 -3.66 37.92 -26.41
N LEU A 521 -2.54 37.64 -25.77
CA LEU A 521 -1.31 38.41 -25.95
C LEU A 521 -0.64 38.15 -27.31
N ASN A 522 -0.56 36.90 -27.76
CA ASN A 522 0.19 36.55 -28.96
C ASN A 522 -0.64 36.45 -30.24
N ILE A 523 -1.97 36.38 -30.15
CA ILE A 523 -2.86 36.29 -31.32
C ILE A 523 -3.72 37.55 -31.44
N TYR A 524 -4.53 37.86 -30.42
CA TYR A 524 -5.48 38.99 -30.51
C TYR A 524 -4.79 40.35 -30.48
N THR A 525 -3.77 40.54 -29.64
CA THR A 525 -3.06 41.83 -29.54
C THR A 525 -2.32 42.22 -30.81
N PRO A 526 -1.45 41.38 -31.41
CA PRO A 526 -0.78 41.74 -32.66
C PRO A 526 -1.74 41.86 -33.84
N SER A 527 -2.79 41.03 -33.93
CA SER A 527 -3.80 41.18 -34.98
C SER A 527 -4.56 42.50 -34.87
N LEU A 528 -4.91 42.94 -33.65
CA LEU A 528 -5.52 44.24 -33.42
C LEU A 528 -4.57 45.39 -33.81
N ILE A 529 -3.28 45.31 -33.48
CA ILE A 529 -2.28 46.32 -33.87
C ILE A 529 -2.16 46.41 -35.40
N LEU A 530 -2.08 45.28 -36.10
CA LEU A 530 -2.02 45.24 -37.57
C LEU A 530 -3.29 45.80 -38.22
N LEU A 531 -4.45 45.57 -37.60
CA LEU A 531 -5.71 46.16 -38.03
C LEU A 531 -5.72 47.69 -37.82
N ILE A 532 -5.21 48.18 -36.69
CA ILE A 532 -5.07 49.62 -36.42
C ILE A 532 -4.13 50.27 -37.44
N ILE A 533 -2.98 49.65 -37.74
CA ILE A 533 -2.04 50.14 -38.77
C ILE A 533 -2.75 50.23 -40.13
N SER A 534 -3.50 49.20 -40.49
CA SER A 534 -4.30 49.18 -41.71
C SER A 534 -5.34 50.30 -41.71
N TYR A 535 -6.03 50.56 -40.60
CA TYR A 535 -7.00 51.66 -40.49
C TYR A 535 -6.34 53.05 -40.56
N VAL A 536 -5.20 53.26 -39.90
CA VAL A 536 -4.46 54.53 -39.88
C VAL A 536 -3.99 54.94 -41.28
N SER A 537 -3.73 53.99 -42.17
CA SER A 537 -3.37 54.28 -43.56
C SER A 537 -4.44 55.10 -44.32
N LEU A 538 -5.72 55.04 -43.92
CA LEU A 538 -6.81 55.86 -44.46
C LEU A 538 -6.70 57.36 -44.07
N PHE A 539 -5.82 57.70 -43.12
CA PHE A 539 -5.53 59.07 -42.71
C PHE A 539 -4.31 59.67 -43.41
N PHE A 540 -3.54 58.87 -44.14
CA PHE A 540 -2.43 59.38 -44.93
C PHE A 540 -2.91 60.31 -46.04
N ARG A 541 -2.02 61.23 -46.45
CA ARG A 541 -2.33 62.20 -47.50
C ARG A 541 -2.72 61.47 -48.80
N PRO A 542 -3.85 61.81 -49.43
CA PRO A 542 -4.35 61.08 -50.61
C PRO A 542 -3.37 61.00 -51.77
N HIS A 543 -2.52 62.00 -51.93
CA HIS A 543 -1.52 62.13 -53.00
C HIS A 543 -0.38 61.07 -52.92
N ILE A 544 -0.19 60.38 -51.79
CA ILE A 544 0.91 59.42 -51.61
C ILE A 544 0.35 57.99 -51.67
N PHE A 545 -0.06 57.55 -52.86
CA PHE A 545 -0.70 56.24 -53.07
C PHE A 545 0.24 55.07 -52.73
N GLU A 546 1.48 55.11 -53.23
CA GLU A 546 2.47 54.05 -53.07
C GLU A 546 2.67 53.66 -51.59
N VAL A 547 2.88 54.65 -50.72
CA VAL A 547 3.08 54.41 -49.28
C VAL A 547 1.83 53.83 -48.61
N ARG A 548 0.62 54.23 -49.04
CA ARG A 548 -0.66 53.76 -48.46
C ARG A 548 -0.94 52.30 -48.78
N VAL A 549 -0.74 51.89 -50.03
CA VAL A 549 -0.97 50.51 -50.44
C VAL A 549 0.14 49.59 -49.93
N MET A 550 1.39 50.05 -49.90
CA MET A 550 2.48 49.24 -49.38
C MET A 550 2.33 48.93 -47.88
N THR A 551 1.90 49.88 -47.04
CA THR A 551 1.68 49.62 -45.61
C THR A 551 0.53 48.67 -45.34
N THR A 552 -0.55 48.74 -46.13
CA THR A 552 -1.72 47.86 -45.98
C THR A 552 -1.47 46.46 -46.54
N LEU A 553 -0.74 46.35 -47.65
CA LEU A 553 -0.34 45.06 -48.23
C LEU A 553 0.64 44.30 -47.33
N THR A 554 1.61 45.01 -46.75
CA THR A 554 2.53 44.42 -45.77
C THR A 554 1.79 43.95 -44.51
N ALA A 555 0.87 44.75 -43.98
CA ALA A 555 0.01 44.34 -42.86
C ALA A 555 -0.86 43.11 -43.21
N LEU A 556 -1.44 43.06 -44.42
CA LEU A 556 -2.22 41.91 -44.90
C LEU A 556 -1.37 40.64 -44.99
N LEU A 557 -0.15 40.74 -45.50
CA LEU A 557 0.77 39.60 -45.59
C LEU A 557 1.12 39.08 -44.19
N VAL A 558 1.44 39.96 -43.24
CA VAL A 558 1.72 39.56 -41.85
C VAL A 558 0.47 38.91 -41.21
N MET A 559 -0.72 39.47 -41.42
CA MET A 559 -1.98 38.86 -40.94
C MET A 559 -2.23 37.48 -41.52
N ALA A 560 -1.99 37.28 -42.82
CA ALA A 560 -2.11 35.97 -43.46
C ALA A 560 -1.09 34.97 -42.88
N THR A 561 0.16 35.41 -42.62
CA THR A 561 1.15 34.54 -41.96
C THR A 561 0.72 34.17 -40.54
N LEU A 562 0.18 35.10 -39.75
CA LEU A 562 -0.33 34.83 -38.41
C LEU A 562 -1.47 33.80 -38.44
N PHE A 563 -2.41 33.91 -39.40
CA PHE A 563 -3.46 32.92 -39.59
C PHE A 563 -2.91 31.52 -39.85
N THR A 564 -1.94 31.39 -40.75
CA THR A 564 -1.33 30.08 -41.04
C THR A 564 -0.56 29.52 -39.85
N GLN A 565 0.11 30.36 -39.05
CA GLN A 565 0.84 29.93 -37.85
C GLN A 565 -0.10 29.41 -36.77
N VAL A 566 -1.18 30.14 -36.46
CA VAL A 566 -2.19 29.73 -35.47
C VAL A 566 -2.92 28.47 -35.92
N SER A 567 -3.27 28.37 -37.20
CA SER A 567 -3.90 27.16 -37.75
C SER A 567 -2.97 25.94 -37.71
N ALA A 568 -1.65 26.13 -37.74
CA ALA A 568 -0.67 25.04 -37.66
C ALA A 568 -0.38 24.59 -36.23
N SER A 569 -0.54 25.47 -35.24
CA SER A 569 -0.34 25.16 -33.81
C SER A 569 -1.53 24.44 -33.17
N LEU A 570 -2.64 24.29 -33.89
CA LEU A 570 -3.88 23.65 -33.43
C LEU A 570 -4.19 22.44 -34.31
N PRO A 571 -4.95 21.45 -33.80
CA PRO A 571 -5.37 20.32 -34.63
C PRO A 571 -6.26 20.79 -35.78
N LYS A 572 -6.14 20.10 -36.91
CA LYS A 572 -6.99 20.33 -38.09
C LYS A 572 -8.39 19.84 -37.79
N THR A 573 -9.34 20.76 -37.72
CA THR A 573 -10.77 20.49 -37.50
C THR A 573 -11.55 20.79 -38.78
N SER A 574 -12.68 20.11 -39.00
CA SER A 574 -13.59 20.41 -40.11
C SER A 574 -14.46 21.64 -39.87
N TYR A 575 -14.70 21.98 -38.61
CA TYR A 575 -15.45 23.15 -38.18
C TYR A 575 -14.55 24.37 -37.96
N PHE A 576 -15.13 25.56 -38.09
CA PHE A 576 -14.47 26.83 -37.82
C PHE A 576 -14.33 27.07 -36.31
N LYS A 577 -13.14 27.52 -35.90
CA LYS A 577 -12.87 27.95 -34.53
C LYS A 577 -13.10 29.47 -34.41
N MET A 578 -13.45 29.96 -33.22
CA MET A 578 -13.66 31.42 -33.03
C MET A 578 -12.43 32.26 -33.41
N VAL A 579 -11.22 31.77 -33.11
CA VAL A 579 -9.97 32.41 -33.55
C VAL A 579 -9.84 32.51 -35.08
N ASP A 580 -10.32 31.51 -35.82
CA ASP A 580 -10.28 31.52 -37.29
C ASP A 580 -11.23 32.60 -37.84
N VAL A 581 -12.42 32.73 -37.24
CA VAL A 581 -13.40 33.77 -37.59
C VAL A 581 -12.84 35.17 -37.34
N TRP A 582 -12.17 35.38 -36.20
CA TRP A 582 -11.51 36.65 -35.88
C TRP A 582 -10.42 37.02 -36.90
N LEU A 583 -9.49 36.09 -37.18
CA LEU A 583 -8.37 36.35 -38.09
C LEU A 583 -8.84 36.51 -39.54
N LEU A 584 -9.83 35.73 -39.99
CA LEU A 584 -10.44 35.89 -41.31
C LEU A 584 -11.11 37.24 -41.45
N PHE A 585 -11.85 37.70 -40.42
CA PHE A 585 -12.43 39.04 -40.40
C PHE A 585 -11.37 40.13 -40.55
N CYS A 586 -10.27 40.05 -39.81
CA CYS A 586 -9.17 41.01 -39.93
C CYS A 586 -8.54 41.01 -41.35
N ILE A 587 -8.36 39.85 -41.97
CA ILE A 587 -7.87 39.73 -43.36
C ILE A 587 -8.83 40.39 -44.34
N VAL A 588 -10.13 40.13 -44.22
CA VAL A 588 -11.17 40.70 -45.10
C VAL A 588 -11.23 42.23 -44.94
N ILE A 589 -11.19 42.75 -43.71
CA ILE A 589 -11.19 44.20 -43.47
C ILE A 589 -9.93 44.86 -44.05
N SER A 590 -8.74 44.28 -43.85
CA SER A 590 -7.50 44.82 -44.44
C SER A 590 -7.56 44.82 -45.97
N PHE A 591 -8.15 43.79 -46.58
CA PHE A 591 -8.40 43.77 -48.03
C PHE A 591 -9.39 44.85 -48.48
N LEU A 592 -10.47 45.10 -47.73
CA LEU A 592 -11.40 46.19 -48.00
C LEU A 592 -10.73 47.57 -47.93
N VAL A 593 -9.79 47.77 -46.99
CA VAL A 593 -8.99 49.00 -46.91
C VAL A 593 -8.15 49.20 -48.18
N ILE A 594 -7.53 48.13 -48.72
CA ILE A 594 -6.80 48.19 -50.00
C ILE A 594 -7.74 48.59 -51.14
N ILE A 595 -8.94 48.01 -51.21
CA ILE A 595 -9.96 48.40 -52.20
C ILE A 595 -10.29 49.89 -52.06
N PHE A 596 -10.51 50.40 -50.84
CA PHE A 596 -10.75 51.83 -50.64
C PHE A 596 -9.57 52.70 -51.09
N HIS A 597 -8.32 52.26 -50.89
CA HIS A 597 -7.15 52.98 -51.42
C HIS A 597 -7.17 53.07 -52.95
N THR A 598 -7.49 51.98 -53.65
CA THR A 598 -7.56 51.98 -55.12
C THR A 598 -8.68 52.87 -55.65
N ILE A 599 -9.86 52.85 -55.01
CA ILE A 599 -10.99 53.73 -55.37
C ILE A 599 -10.63 55.21 -55.15
N ILE A 600 -10.00 55.53 -54.02
CA ILE A 600 -9.58 56.91 -53.71
C ILE A 600 -8.54 57.40 -54.73
N ASP A 601 -7.63 56.54 -55.21
CA ASP A 601 -6.63 56.91 -56.21
C ASP A 601 -7.24 57.08 -57.60
N ASN A 602 -8.08 56.15 -58.05
CA ASN A 602 -8.76 56.25 -59.35
C ASN A 602 -9.60 57.54 -59.47
N THR A 603 -10.34 57.88 -58.42
CA THR A 603 -11.13 59.13 -58.37
C THR A 603 -10.27 60.40 -58.27
N LEU A 604 -8.99 60.28 -57.88
CA LEU A 604 -8.00 61.35 -57.91
C LEU A 604 -7.41 61.51 -59.33
N GLY A 605 -7.11 60.39 -60.00
CA GLY A 605 -6.54 60.32 -61.36
C GLY A 605 -7.42 60.93 -62.44
N ASP A 606 -8.74 60.70 -62.38
CA ASP A 606 -9.73 61.26 -63.32
C ASP A 606 -9.77 62.81 -63.35
N LYS A 607 -9.16 63.49 -62.37
CA LYS A 607 -9.09 64.96 -62.31
C LYS A 607 -7.74 65.55 -62.68
N ILE A 608 -6.68 64.76 -62.80
CA ILE A 608 -5.36 65.20 -63.30
C ILE A 608 -5.35 65.26 -64.84
N SER A 609 -6.21 64.50 -65.52
CA SER A 609 -6.37 64.53 -66.99
C SER A 609 -6.90 65.86 -67.57
N GLY A 610 -7.19 66.86 -66.72
CA GLY A 610 -7.48 68.23 -67.12
C GLY A 610 -6.26 69.17 -67.19
N MET A 611 -5.05 68.69 -66.90
CA MET A 611 -3.81 69.48 -66.95
C MET A 611 -2.87 68.84 -67.96
N ALA A 612 -2.88 69.36 -69.19
CA ALA A 612 -1.97 68.96 -70.25
C ALA A 612 -0.51 68.98 -69.78
N ASP A 613 0.26 68.00 -70.24
CA ASP A 613 1.72 68.01 -70.24
C ASP A 613 2.22 69.39 -70.69
N VAL A 614 2.82 70.16 -69.78
CA VAL A 614 3.69 71.25 -70.19
C VAL A 614 5.06 70.61 -70.40
N PRO A 615 5.55 70.48 -71.65
CA PRO A 615 6.91 70.02 -71.87
C PRO A 615 7.85 71.06 -71.25
N THR A 616 8.70 70.63 -70.32
CA THR A 616 9.85 71.39 -69.83
C THR A 616 10.86 71.53 -70.98
N THR A 617 10.54 72.41 -71.92
CA THR A 617 11.53 72.91 -72.88
C THR A 617 12.28 74.03 -72.18
N ILE A 618 13.52 73.76 -71.77
CA ILE A 618 14.41 74.80 -71.23
C ILE A 618 14.76 75.74 -72.40
N GLN A 619 14.03 76.84 -72.53
CA GLN A 619 14.38 77.93 -73.44
C GLN A 619 15.50 78.74 -72.78
N VAL A 620 16.72 78.66 -73.31
CA VAL A 620 17.86 79.49 -72.92
C VAL A 620 17.72 80.85 -73.64
N GLN A 621 17.54 81.94 -72.89
CA GLN A 621 17.55 83.30 -73.44
C GLN A 621 18.99 83.85 -73.49
N PRO A 622 19.45 84.42 -74.62
CA PRO A 622 20.71 85.16 -74.67
C PRO A 622 20.60 86.55 -74.00
N PHE A 623 21.75 87.02 -73.51
CA PHE A 623 21.94 88.20 -72.66
C PHE A 623 21.55 89.52 -73.36
N GLY A 624 20.54 90.22 -72.84
CA GLY A 624 20.26 91.62 -73.21
C GLY A 624 18.78 92.01 -73.35
N SER A 625 18.01 91.98 -72.25
CA SER A 625 16.77 92.77 -72.10
C SER A 625 16.38 92.93 -70.62
N PRO A 626 15.89 94.11 -70.17
CA PRO A 626 15.64 94.42 -68.76
C PRO A 626 14.44 93.66 -68.15
N PRO A 627 14.36 93.55 -66.81
CA PRO A 627 13.50 92.58 -66.15
C PRO A 627 12.05 93.08 -66.10
N SER A 628 11.10 92.23 -66.50
CA SER A 628 9.70 92.40 -66.12
C SER A 628 9.07 91.05 -65.82
N THR A 629 9.20 90.61 -64.56
CA THR A 629 8.11 90.08 -63.72
C THR A 629 8.69 89.38 -62.47
N PRO A 630 8.05 89.52 -61.30
CA PRO A 630 8.48 88.87 -60.06
C PRO A 630 8.32 87.34 -60.14
N PRO A 631 9.04 86.56 -59.31
CA PRO A 631 8.97 85.09 -59.33
C PRO A 631 7.53 84.60 -59.09
N LYS A 632 7.08 83.67 -59.94
CA LYS A 632 5.80 82.96 -59.73
C LYS A 632 5.84 82.27 -58.36
N LYS A 633 4.81 82.55 -57.56
CA LYS A 633 4.62 82.03 -56.21
C LYS A 633 4.67 80.49 -56.18
N PHE A 634 5.29 79.99 -55.12
CA PHE A 634 5.33 78.59 -54.70
C PHE A 634 3.95 77.93 -54.69
N ARG A 635 3.95 76.63 -55.02
CA ARG A 635 2.83 75.66 -54.99
C ARG A 635 1.78 76.00 -53.92
N THR A 636 0.58 76.34 -54.38
CA THR A 636 -0.62 76.31 -53.55
C THR A 636 -1.14 74.87 -53.57
N TYR A 637 -1.31 74.27 -52.39
CA TYR A 637 -1.92 72.95 -52.24
C TYR A 637 -3.32 72.97 -52.88
N GLU A 638 -3.49 72.17 -53.92
CA GLU A 638 -4.74 72.01 -54.64
C GLU A 638 -5.79 71.43 -53.68
N LYS A 639 -6.91 72.15 -53.53
CA LYS A 639 -8.02 71.72 -52.67
C LYS A 639 -8.52 70.37 -53.14
N VAL A 640 -8.46 69.36 -52.25
CA VAL A 640 -9.14 68.07 -52.43
C VAL A 640 -10.59 68.35 -52.80
N SER A 641 -11.04 67.84 -53.95
CA SER A 641 -12.40 68.08 -54.44
C SER A 641 -13.46 67.48 -53.50
N VAL A 642 -14.65 68.08 -53.44
CA VAL A 642 -15.76 67.68 -52.54
C VAL A 642 -16.12 66.19 -52.69
N THR A 643 -16.02 65.63 -53.90
CA THR A 643 -16.31 64.21 -54.18
C THR A 643 -15.25 63.26 -53.59
N THR A 644 -13.96 63.58 -53.73
CA THR A 644 -12.85 62.80 -53.15
C THR A 644 -12.82 62.85 -51.62
N ALA A 645 -13.21 63.99 -51.01
CA ALA A 645 -13.37 64.10 -49.57
C ALA A 645 -14.55 63.24 -49.05
N GLY A 646 -15.59 63.06 -49.86
CA GLY A 646 -16.73 62.16 -49.60
C GLY A 646 -16.29 60.69 -49.52
N TYR A 647 -15.56 60.19 -50.52
CA TYR A 647 -15.08 58.80 -50.54
C TYR A 647 -14.13 58.47 -49.38
N ILE A 648 -13.25 59.41 -48.99
CA ILE A 648 -12.37 59.24 -47.83
C ILE A 648 -13.18 59.16 -46.53
N SER A 649 -14.20 60.02 -46.36
CA SER A 649 -15.09 59.97 -45.20
C SER A 649 -15.89 58.66 -45.15
N ILE A 650 -16.43 58.20 -46.29
CA ILE A 650 -17.16 56.93 -46.39
C ILE A 650 -16.25 55.75 -46.02
N ALA A 651 -15.01 55.70 -46.53
CA ALA A 651 -14.06 54.64 -46.20
C ALA A 651 -13.74 54.60 -44.69
N ARG A 652 -13.56 55.76 -44.06
CA ARG A 652 -13.27 55.84 -42.61
C ARG A 652 -14.45 55.36 -41.77
N TYR A 653 -15.65 55.86 -42.04
CA TYR A 653 -16.84 55.48 -41.26
C TYR A 653 -17.25 54.03 -41.50
N SER A 654 -17.21 53.55 -42.75
CA SER A 654 -17.61 52.17 -43.07
C SER A 654 -16.71 51.13 -42.40
N VAL A 655 -15.38 51.30 -42.46
CA VAL A 655 -14.43 50.38 -41.80
C VAL A 655 -14.61 50.40 -40.28
N PHE A 656 -14.79 51.59 -39.68
CA PHE A 656 -15.01 51.71 -38.24
C PHE A 656 -16.34 51.07 -37.79
N ILE A 657 -17.43 51.31 -38.53
CA ILE A 657 -18.74 50.74 -38.22
C ILE A 657 -18.72 49.21 -38.36
N LEU A 658 -18.14 48.68 -39.44
CA LEU A 658 -18.01 47.23 -39.62
C LEU A 658 -17.20 46.58 -38.49
N PHE A 659 -16.11 47.22 -38.07
CA PHE A 659 -15.32 46.77 -36.92
C PHE A 659 -16.12 46.78 -35.61
N ALA A 660 -16.86 47.87 -35.33
CA ALA A 660 -17.66 47.98 -34.12
C ALA A 660 -18.79 46.92 -34.08
N ILE A 661 -19.52 46.75 -35.18
CA ILE A 661 -20.59 45.74 -35.30
C ILE A 661 -20.03 44.34 -35.10
N PHE A 662 -18.91 44.01 -35.76
CA PHE A 662 -18.29 42.69 -35.62
C PHE A 662 -17.86 42.41 -34.18
N ASN A 663 -17.21 43.36 -33.49
CA ASN A 663 -16.79 43.15 -32.11
C ASN A 663 -17.98 42.93 -31.17
N VAL A 664 -19.07 43.69 -31.34
CA VAL A 664 -20.28 43.50 -30.54
C VAL A 664 -20.85 42.09 -30.75
N ILE A 665 -20.97 41.63 -31.99
CA ILE A 665 -21.49 40.30 -32.32
C ILE A 665 -20.53 39.20 -31.81
N TYR A 666 -19.24 39.35 -32.07
CA TYR A 666 -18.21 38.36 -31.73
C TYR A 666 -18.11 38.14 -30.21
N TRP A 667 -17.98 39.23 -29.45
CA TRP A 667 -17.83 39.13 -28.00
C TRP A 667 -19.14 38.78 -27.29
N SER A 668 -20.30 39.20 -27.81
CA SER A 668 -21.59 38.77 -27.27
C SER A 668 -21.85 37.29 -27.50
N TYR A 669 -21.36 36.70 -28.59
CA TYR A 669 -21.48 35.26 -28.82
C TYR A 669 -20.58 34.43 -27.89
N ILE A 670 -19.42 34.96 -27.48
CA ILE A 670 -18.47 34.25 -26.61
C ILE A 670 -18.84 34.36 -25.13
N PHE A 671 -19.31 35.53 -24.69
CA PHE A 671 -19.54 35.83 -23.27
C PHE A 671 -21.00 36.09 -22.88
N GLY A 672 -21.91 36.21 -23.85
CA GLY A 672 -23.34 36.40 -23.64
C GLY A 672 -24.10 35.10 -23.83
#